data_AF-A0A2N2F9H0-F1
#
_entry.id   AF-A0A2N2F9H0-F1
#
_cell.length_a   1.000
_cell.length_b   1.000
_cell.length_c   1.000
_cell.angle_alpha   90.00
_cell.angle_beta   90.00
_cell.angle_gamma   90.00
#
_symmetry.space_group_name_H-M   'P 1'
#
loop_
_entity.id
_entity.type
_entity.pdbx_description
1 polymer ?
#
loop_
_entity_poly.entity_id
_entity_poly.type
_entity_poly.pdbx_seq_one_letter_code
_entity_poly.pdbx_strand_id
1 'polypeptide(L)'
;RRSIEWSILTGNLGLSAWAVFCVALCGLLSFSFVKNLHTIGGISKEFQKLPVLQGEYLSDLTALDRFREGIIRIENQNKSWWMPRFGLRESIRVEKELKKHYCRQYQSRFLGPFDQNLMQNIQAFDFTASDRVYAQYMVHLVRRINILRDAPYSSNIKRLSEKPHPHYIAMHDHDPVNHPETKKVINNQNFCYLAWREDSDQIQKEIAGLEDAVKSLYGRRNGNLQWMLALTDQHSSLLPVTLNDFWGGGQQASEDRRVEPCFTRQGREVIERFFTELSQAYPDAPSLTTNKNLFDEKYRTLCFEAWRYFADGFSKGIERLNTPAEWDRMASDMAGNGGGPYRALIDKITVQLEPLYSGRTLPVWLSQIIRFQTVRVQGKAHQAGFLKTMKESVRKTAMSVEKSTGHDAGLQTLDIQSEVAQAYTDYQNALKRIETSATSGKSAFEIARQTFSDDPAVSKSPFHAGYKAIDRLKRGIGGGNDVDATVAHLISGPFDFLWLFVCNRTAVQLESQWSEQVLAPTMGMNSQQMMPFLVGPDGLVWKYVREYAAPFLNRNEKAGYYPKEVLGGTVMLGKSFYNFLNKGARAQATKQVQQNNYNVEINGLPTAANPDASLQPHGTRLELQCGPTAQVLQNNNYPVSKTFYWSPETCSDVILNIEISDLVLSRRYLGPRAFPDFLRDFRGGRRVFHAREFPGEKNSLERLKIKFIKVAYHFIGNMPVVQTVEAMPVALPGSIGK
;
A
#
# COMPACT_ATOMS: atom_id res chain seq x y z
N ARG A 1 -74.04 0.04 -80.22
CA ARG A 1 -74.70 -0.23 -78.91
C ARG A 1 -73.69 -0.34 -77.76
N ARG A 2 -72.70 -1.25 -77.81
CA ARG A 2 -71.65 -1.39 -76.76
C ARG A 2 -70.84 -0.11 -76.43
N SER A 3 -70.64 0.82 -77.37
CA SER A 3 -69.90 2.07 -77.13
C SER A 3 -70.68 3.15 -76.38
N ILE A 4 -72.01 3.17 -76.51
CA ILE A 4 -72.89 4.16 -75.86
C ILE A 4 -73.08 3.79 -74.38
N GLU A 5 -73.30 2.50 -74.11
CA GLU A 5 -73.36 1.96 -72.74
C GLU A 5 -72.06 2.19 -71.97
N TRP A 6 -70.90 2.04 -72.64
CA TRP A 6 -69.59 2.37 -72.04
C TRP A 6 -69.42 3.85 -71.71
N SER A 7 -69.92 4.77 -72.54
CA SER A 7 -69.80 6.23 -72.29
C SER A 7 -70.69 6.73 -71.14
N ILE A 8 -71.86 6.13 -70.96
CA ILE A 8 -72.79 6.46 -69.86
C ILE A 8 -72.26 5.87 -68.54
N LEU A 9 -71.68 4.67 -68.58
CA LEU A 9 -71.04 4.06 -67.41
C LEU A 9 -69.81 4.88 -66.97
N THR A 10 -68.93 5.27 -67.90
CA THR A 10 -67.73 6.07 -67.58
C THR A 10 -68.04 7.52 -67.21
N GLY A 11 -69.08 8.14 -67.77
CA GLY A 11 -69.53 9.49 -67.38
C GLY A 11 -70.10 9.54 -65.95
N ASN A 12 -70.93 8.56 -65.58
CA ASN A 12 -71.45 8.44 -64.22
C ASN A 12 -70.37 8.00 -63.22
N LEU A 13 -69.42 7.15 -63.63
CA LEU A 13 -68.23 6.82 -62.84
C LEU A 13 -67.33 8.04 -62.62
N GLY A 14 -67.15 8.90 -63.63
CA GLY A 14 -66.38 10.14 -63.52
C GLY A 14 -67.01 11.15 -62.56
N LEU A 15 -68.32 11.39 -62.67
CA LEU A 15 -69.06 12.26 -61.74
C LEU A 15 -69.08 11.70 -60.30
N SER A 16 -69.27 10.39 -60.16
CA SER A 16 -69.23 9.72 -58.84
C SER A 16 -67.82 9.78 -58.24
N ALA A 17 -66.78 9.55 -59.03
CA ALA A 17 -65.39 9.69 -58.60
C ALA A 17 -65.06 11.12 -58.18
N TRP A 18 -65.57 12.13 -58.91
CA TRP A 18 -65.41 13.54 -58.55
C TRP A 18 -66.15 13.90 -57.26
N ALA A 19 -67.38 13.42 -57.08
CA ALA A 19 -68.14 13.63 -55.84
C ALA A 19 -67.44 12.96 -54.64
N VAL A 20 -66.95 11.72 -54.81
CA VAL A 20 -66.17 11.02 -53.80
C VAL A 20 -64.87 11.76 -53.49
N PHE A 21 -64.19 12.30 -54.51
CA PHE A 21 -62.99 13.11 -54.33
C PHE A 21 -63.27 14.39 -53.55
N CYS A 22 -64.34 15.12 -53.88
CA CYS A 22 -64.75 16.32 -53.15
C CYS A 22 -65.12 16.01 -51.69
N VAL A 23 -65.87 14.92 -51.44
CA VAL A 23 -66.21 14.49 -50.08
C VAL A 23 -64.96 14.07 -49.31
N ALA A 24 -64.03 13.33 -49.95
CA ALA A 24 -62.75 12.97 -49.34
C ALA A 24 -61.90 14.20 -49.02
N LEU A 25 -61.83 15.19 -49.92
CA LEU A 25 -61.12 16.45 -49.70
C LEU A 25 -61.74 17.27 -48.56
N CYS A 26 -63.06 17.41 -48.53
CA CYS A 26 -63.80 18.06 -47.44
C CYS A 26 -63.61 17.33 -46.11
N GLY A 27 -63.59 15.99 -46.12
CA GLY A 27 -63.30 15.16 -44.96
C GLY A 27 -61.87 15.36 -44.44
N LEU A 28 -60.88 15.38 -45.33
CA LEU A 28 -59.47 15.63 -44.99
C LEU A 28 -59.26 17.06 -44.46
N LEU A 29 -59.89 18.07 -45.06
CA LEU A 29 -59.85 19.46 -44.58
C LEU A 29 -60.49 19.58 -43.19
N SER A 30 -61.68 19.02 -43.00
CA SER A 30 -62.40 19.04 -41.71
C SER A 30 -61.61 18.32 -40.62
N PHE A 31 -61.03 17.16 -40.93
CA PHE A 31 -60.18 16.45 -39.99
C PHE A 31 -58.90 17.23 -39.66
N SER A 32 -58.25 17.84 -40.66
CA SER A 32 -57.08 18.70 -40.45
C SER A 32 -57.40 19.89 -39.55
N PHE A 33 -58.57 20.52 -39.74
CA PHE A 33 -59.08 21.61 -38.91
C PHE A 33 -59.36 21.16 -37.46
N VAL A 34 -60.13 20.09 -37.28
CA VAL A 34 -60.45 19.54 -35.96
C VAL A 34 -59.19 19.13 -35.22
N LYS A 35 -58.23 18.47 -35.90
CA LYS A 35 -56.97 18.08 -35.28
C LYS A 35 -56.14 19.30 -34.87
N ASN A 36 -56.07 20.35 -35.68
CA ASN A 36 -55.32 21.58 -35.35
C ASN A 36 -55.96 22.30 -34.15
N LEU A 37 -57.29 22.45 -34.16
CA LEU A 37 -58.04 23.05 -33.07
C LEU A 37 -57.93 22.23 -31.77
N HIS A 38 -57.98 20.90 -31.87
CA HIS A 38 -57.81 20.01 -30.72
C HIS A 38 -56.40 20.10 -30.13
N THR A 39 -55.37 20.15 -30.97
CA THR A 39 -53.99 20.39 -30.53
C THR A 39 -53.89 21.73 -29.81
N ILE A 40 -54.37 22.84 -30.39
CA ILE A 40 -54.34 24.17 -29.74
C ILE A 40 -55.14 24.21 -28.43
N GLY A 41 -56.33 23.59 -28.39
CA GLY A 41 -57.14 23.49 -27.18
C GLY A 41 -56.46 22.66 -26.08
N GLY A 42 -55.75 21.61 -26.46
CA GLY A 42 -54.90 20.82 -25.58
C GLY A 42 -53.75 21.65 -25.00
N ILE A 43 -53.06 22.43 -25.84
CA ILE A 43 -51.99 23.36 -25.44
C ILE A 43 -52.48 24.32 -24.35
N SER A 44 -53.61 24.99 -24.58
CA SER A 44 -54.13 25.98 -23.62
C SER A 44 -54.41 25.35 -22.24
N LYS A 45 -55.06 24.18 -22.20
CA LYS A 45 -55.35 23.46 -20.95
C LYS A 45 -54.10 22.95 -20.25
N GLU A 46 -53.09 22.54 -21.01
CA GLU A 46 -51.84 22.03 -20.49
C GLU A 46 -51.00 23.12 -19.83
N PHE A 47 -50.90 24.30 -20.47
CA PHE A 47 -50.06 25.39 -19.99
C PHE A 47 -50.71 26.27 -18.92
N GLN A 48 -52.05 26.31 -18.83
CA GLN A 48 -52.76 26.92 -17.70
C GLN A 48 -52.48 26.24 -16.34
N LYS A 49 -52.09 24.95 -16.36
CA LYS A 49 -51.83 24.16 -15.15
C LYS A 49 -50.38 24.21 -14.69
N LEU A 50 -49.49 24.83 -15.46
CA LEU A 50 -48.07 24.87 -15.14
C LEU A 50 -47.80 25.92 -14.05
N PRO A 51 -46.97 25.59 -13.05
CA PRO A 51 -46.59 26.56 -12.02
C PRO A 51 -45.84 27.76 -12.61
N VAL A 52 -46.13 28.94 -12.08
CA VAL A 52 -45.42 30.19 -12.42
C VAL A 52 -44.06 30.18 -11.71
N LEU A 53 -43.05 30.78 -12.32
CA LEU A 53 -41.73 30.97 -11.72
C LEU A 53 -41.83 31.91 -10.50
N GLN A 54 -41.37 31.45 -9.36
CA GLN A 54 -41.50 32.06 -8.03
C GLN A 54 -40.22 32.76 -7.56
N GLY A 55 -39.10 32.59 -8.28
CA GLY A 55 -37.80 33.19 -7.93
C GLY A 55 -36.93 32.33 -7.00
N GLU A 56 -37.41 31.15 -6.60
CA GLU A 56 -36.65 30.15 -5.86
C GLU A 56 -36.01 29.14 -6.84
N TYR A 57 -34.68 28.96 -6.77
CA TYR A 57 -33.93 28.18 -7.77
C TYR A 57 -34.50 26.78 -8.05
N LEU A 58 -34.78 25.99 -7.01
CA LEU A 58 -35.28 24.62 -7.14
C LEU A 58 -36.74 24.53 -7.61
N SER A 59 -37.58 25.44 -7.12
CA SER A 59 -38.98 25.55 -7.53
C SER A 59 -39.06 25.94 -9.01
N ASP A 60 -38.31 26.96 -9.41
CA ASP A 60 -38.23 27.46 -10.78
C ASP A 60 -37.65 26.40 -11.72
N LEU A 61 -36.63 25.65 -11.29
CA LEU A 61 -36.04 24.57 -12.08
C LEU A 61 -37.08 23.49 -12.37
N THR A 62 -37.87 23.11 -11.36
CA THR A 62 -38.92 22.10 -11.50
C THR A 62 -40.08 22.61 -12.37
N ALA A 63 -40.48 23.87 -12.19
CA ALA A 63 -41.52 24.51 -12.99
C ALA A 63 -41.13 24.58 -14.47
N LEU A 64 -39.88 24.96 -14.75
CA LEU A 64 -39.36 25.05 -16.10
C LEU A 64 -39.17 23.66 -16.75
N ASP A 65 -38.84 22.62 -15.98
CA ASP A 65 -38.81 21.24 -16.49
C ASP A 65 -40.20 20.75 -16.93
N ARG A 66 -41.24 21.04 -16.14
CA ARG A 66 -42.62 20.70 -16.52
C ARG A 66 -43.06 21.46 -17.77
N PHE A 67 -42.65 22.72 -17.91
CA PHE A 67 -42.88 23.51 -19.12
C PHE A 67 -42.19 22.90 -20.35
N ARG A 68 -40.94 22.48 -20.20
CA ARG A 68 -40.18 21.74 -21.23
C ARG A 68 -40.90 20.47 -21.68
N GLU A 69 -41.36 19.66 -20.75
CA GLU A 69 -42.10 18.43 -21.07
C GLU A 69 -43.40 18.70 -21.83
N GLY A 70 -44.11 19.78 -21.47
CA GLY A 70 -45.30 20.21 -22.21
C GLY A 70 -45.00 20.55 -23.66
N ILE A 71 -43.90 21.28 -23.92
CA ILE A 71 -43.47 21.60 -25.29
C ILE A 71 -43.14 20.31 -26.07
N ILE A 72 -42.45 19.35 -25.45
CA ILE A 72 -42.10 18.08 -26.11
C ILE A 72 -43.37 17.27 -26.48
N ARG A 73 -44.40 17.27 -25.62
CA ARG A 73 -45.68 16.63 -25.93
C ARG A 73 -46.35 17.26 -27.14
N ILE A 74 -46.35 18.59 -27.24
CA ILE A 74 -46.87 19.32 -28.40
C ILE A 74 -46.07 19.00 -29.66
N GLU A 75 -44.74 19.02 -29.57
CA GLU A 75 -43.87 18.70 -30.69
C GLU A 75 -44.14 17.28 -31.23
N ASN A 76 -44.34 16.30 -30.34
CA ASN A 76 -44.69 14.93 -30.72
C ASN A 76 -46.06 14.83 -31.38
N GLN A 77 -47.06 15.60 -30.92
CA GLN A 77 -48.37 15.70 -31.58
C GLN A 77 -48.26 16.36 -32.96
N ASN A 78 -47.40 17.36 -33.12
CA ASN A 78 -47.16 18.03 -34.40
C ASN A 78 -46.36 17.14 -35.38
N LYS A 79 -45.45 16.30 -34.90
CA LYS A 79 -44.67 15.34 -35.70
C LYS A 79 -45.49 14.12 -36.14
N SER A 80 -46.42 13.64 -35.32
CA SER A 80 -47.32 12.50 -35.65
C SER A 80 -48.45 12.87 -36.64
N TRP A 81 -48.19 13.85 -37.51
CA TRP A 81 -49.16 14.38 -38.45
C TRP A 81 -49.01 13.73 -39.83
N TRP A 82 -49.84 12.73 -40.11
CA TRP A 82 -49.72 11.88 -41.31
C TRP A 82 -50.41 12.42 -42.57
N MET A 83 -51.23 13.47 -42.49
CA MET A 83 -52.00 14.00 -43.64
C MET A 83 -51.61 15.45 -43.99
N PRO A 84 -51.92 15.97 -45.19
CA PRO A 84 -51.67 17.37 -45.52
C PRO A 84 -52.35 18.35 -44.55
N ARG A 85 -51.66 19.42 -44.17
CA ARG A 85 -52.18 20.46 -43.25
C ARG A 85 -53.05 21.51 -43.93
N PHE A 86 -53.09 21.56 -45.27
CA PHE A 86 -53.88 22.53 -46.06
C PHE A 86 -53.74 23.99 -45.60
N GLY A 87 -52.52 24.42 -45.24
CA GLY A 87 -52.25 25.78 -44.77
C GLY A 87 -52.53 26.03 -43.27
N LEU A 88 -53.18 25.12 -42.56
CA LEU A 88 -53.45 25.21 -41.12
C LEU A 88 -52.17 24.90 -40.31
N ARG A 89 -51.35 25.94 -40.09
CA ARG A 89 -50.05 25.85 -39.40
C ARG A 89 -50.01 26.46 -38.01
N GLU A 90 -51.16 26.87 -37.46
CA GLU A 90 -51.22 27.60 -36.19
C GLU A 90 -50.65 26.80 -35.01
N SER A 91 -50.89 25.47 -34.93
CA SER A 91 -50.26 24.62 -33.92
C SER A 91 -48.72 24.60 -33.96
N ILE A 92 -48.11 24.77 -35.13
CA ILE A 92 -46.64 24.88 -35.30
C ILE A 92 -46.17 26.27 -34.87
N ARG A 93 -46.95 27.31 -35.18
CA ARG A 93 -46.64 28.69 -34.77
C ARG A 93 -46.66 28.81 -33.23
N VAL A 94 -47.67 28.24 -32.59
CA VAL A 94 -47.77 28.20 -31.12
C VAL A 94 -46.60 27.42 -30.52
N GLU A 95 -46.25 26.24 -31.06
CA GLU A 95 -45.08 25.48 -30.63
C GLU A 95 -43.80 26.33 -30.70
N LYS A 96 -43.59 27.06 -31.81
CA LYS A 96 -42.42 27.93 -32.00
C LYS A 96 -42.37 29.07 -30.97
N GLU A 97 -43.49 29.71 -30.68
CA GLU A 97 -43.54 30.79 -29.68
C GLU A 97 -43.35 30.28 -28.24
N LEU A 98 -43.88 29.09 -27.91
CA LEU A 98 -43.62 28.44 -26.61
C LEU A 98 -42.13 28.10 -26.44
N LYS A 99 -41.49 27.58 -27.49
CA LYS A 99 -40.04 27.33 -27.52
C LYS A 99 -39.23 28.62 -27.28
N LYS A 100 -39.56 29.71 -27.98
CA LYS A 100 -38.93 31.03 -27.74
C LYS A 100 -39.18 31.55 -26.33
N HIS A 101 -40.37 31.33 -25.77
CA HIS A 101 -40.68 31.74 -24.40
C HIS A 101 -39.83 30.96 -23.40
N TYR A 102 -39.76 29.64 -23.54
CA TYR A 102 -38.89 28.78 -22.74
C TYR A 102 -37.44 29.26 -22.78
N CYS A 103 -36.89 29.53 -23.97
CA CYS A 103 -35.51 29.98 -24.11
C CYS A 103 -35.25 31.30 -23.40
N ARG A 104 -36.18 32.26 -23.45
CA ARG A 104 -36.08 33.54 -22.72
C ARG A 104 -36.11 33.35 -21.20
N GLN A 105 -36.99 32.47 -20.71
CA GLN A 105 -37.08 32.17 -19.27
C GLN A 105 -35.82 31.45 -18.78
N TYR A 106 -35.37 30.41 -19.49
CA TYR A 106 -34.15 29.67 -19.16
C TYR A 106 -32.92 30.60 -19.12
N GLN A 107 -32.77 31.45 -20.14
CA GLN A 107 -31.66 32.39 -20.22
C GLN A 107 -31.66 33.40 -19.06
N SER A 108 -32.80 34.04 -18.80
CA SER A 108 -32.88 35.12 -17.80
C SER A 108 -32.82 34.62 -16.37
N ARG A 109 -33.36 33.43 -16.08
CA ARG A 109 -33.49 32.89 -14.72
C ARG A 109 -32.34 32.00 -14.30
N PHE A 110 -31.72 31.28 -15.23
CA PHE A 110 -30.69 30.30 -14.90
C PHE A 110 -29.35 30.65 -15.51
N LEU A 111 -29.27 30.76 -16.84
CA LEU A 111 -27.97 30.88 -17.51
C LEU A 111 -27.32 32.25 -17.28
N GLY A 112 -28.07 33.35 -17.38
CA GLY A 112 -27.57 34.71 -17.17
C GLY A 112 -26.97 34.93 -15.78
N PRO A 113 -27.69 34.65 -14.68
CA PRO A 113 -27.14 34.75 -13.33
C PRO A 113 -25.95 33.82 -13.10
N PHE A 114 -25.99 32.60 -13.65
CA PHE A 114 -24.85 31.67 -13.59
C PHE A 114 -23.62 32.25 -14.30
N ASP A 115 -23.78 32.81 -15.50
CA ASP A 115 -22.71 33.38 -16.31
C ASP A 115 -22.07 34.60 -15.65
N GLN A 116 -22.88 35.47 -15.05
CA GLN A 116 -22.37 36.61 -14.30
C GLN A 116 -21.48 36.17 -13.13
N ASN A 117 -21.95 35.20 -12.34
CA ASN A 117 -21.16 34.63 -11.24
C ASN A 117 -19.91 33.91 -11.75
N LEU A 118 -20.03 33.12 -12.83
CA LEU A 118 -18.90 32.43 -13.46
C LEU A 118 -17.81 33.43 -13.85
N MET A 119 -18.16 34.52 -14.52
CA MET A 119 -17.21 35.53 -14.97
C MET A 119 -16.60 36.32 -13.81
N GLN A 120 -17.38 36.65 -12.78
CA GLN A 120 -16.88 37.26 -11.55
C GLN A 120 -15.86 36.36 -10.85
N ASN A 121 -16.16 35.07 -10.71
CA ASN A 121 -15.25 34.10 -10.09
C ASN A 121 -13.98 33.91 -10.91
N ILE A 122 -14.07 33.88 -12.24
CA ILE A 122 -12.89 33.83 -13.12
C ILE A 122 -11.99 35.03 -12.88
N GLN A 123 -12.54 36.21 -12.62
CA GLN A 123 -11.76 37.42 -12.32
C GLN A 123 -11.21 37.44 -10.90
N ALA A 124 -11.99 37.00 -9.90
CA ALA A 124 -11.65 37.13 -8.48
C ALA A 124 -10.77 36.01 -7.92
N PHE A 125 -10.88 34.78 -8.45
CA PHE A 125 -10.23 33.61 -7.85
C PHE A 125 -8.78 33.43 -8.33
N ASP A 126 -7.89 33.09 -7.40
CA ASP A 126 -6.53 32.68 -7.72
C ASP A 126 -6.49 31.20 -8.13
N PHE A 127 -6.68 30.97 -9.43
CA PHE A 127 -6.62 29.62 -9.99
C PHE A 127 -5.21 29.04 -10.08
N THR A 128 -4.17 29.78 -9.65
CA THR A 128 -2.81 29.24 -9.58
C THR A 128 -2.60 28.32 -8.37
N ALA A 129 -3.44 28.49 -7.33
CA ALA A 129 -3.35 27.74 -6.08
C ALA A 129 -3.93 26.32 -6.13
N SER A 130 -4.81 26.00 -7.09
CA SER A 130 -5.47 24.69 -7.16
C SER A 130 -5.73 24.21 -8.59
N ASP A 131 -5.06 23.13 -8.97
CA ASP A 131 -5.26 22.46 -10.27
C ASP A 131 -6.65 21.83 -10.42
N ARG A 132 -7.24 21.34 -9.33
CA ARG A 132 -8.59 20.75 -9.33
C ARG A 132 -9.66 21.77 -9.71
N VAL A 133 -9.67 22.91 -9.00
CA VAL A 133 -10.58 24.03 -9.30
C VAL A 133 -10.32 24.59 -10.71
N TYR A 134 -9.06 24.79 -11.10
CA TYR A 134 -8.71 25.22 -12.46
C TYR A 134 -9.29 24.26 -13.52
N ALA A 135 -9.14 22.94 -13.33
CA ALA A 135 -9.66 21.93 -14.22
C ALA A 135 -11.19 21.97 -14.32
N GLN A 136 -11.92 22.23 -13.23
CA GLN A 136 -13.39 22.33 -13.25
C GLN A 136 -13.86 23.49 -14.14
N TYR A 137 -13.26 24.66 -13.99
CA TYR A 137 -13.57 25.83 -14.81
C TYR A 137 -13.21 25.62 -16.27
N MET A 138 -12.01 25.09 -16.54
CA MET A 138 -11.58 24.83 -17.91
C MET A 138 -12.49 23.80 -18.60
N VAL A 139 -12.89 22.73 -17.90
CA VAL A 139 -13.82 21.72 -18.44
C VAL A 139 -15.19 22.32 -18.76
N HIS A 140 -15.74 23.15 -17.87
CA HIS A 140 -17.00 23.84 -18.11
C HIS A 140 -16.94 24.69 -19.38
N LEU A 141 -15.94 25.58 -19.47
CA LEU A 141 -15.81 26.55 -20.55
C LEU A 141 -15.59 25.86 -21.91
N VAL A 142 -14.62 24.95 -21.98
CA VAL A 142 -14.25 24.23 -23.21
C VAL A 142 -15.43 23.47 -23.78
N ARG A 143 -16.13 22.68 -22.94
CA ARG A 143 -17.26 21.89 -23.41
C ARG A 143 -18.45 22.76 -23.81
N ARG A 144 -18.67 23.89 -23.13
CA ARG A 144 -19.73 24.83 -23.49
C ARG A 144 -19.47 25.51 -24.83
N ILE A 145 -18.24 25.96 -25.09
CA ILE A 145 -17.83 26.50 -26.40
C ILE A 145 -18.12 25.47 -27.50
N ASN A 146 -17.65 24.23 -27.32
CA ASN A 146 -17.82 23.18 -28.32
C ASN A 146 -19.31 22.88 -28.59
N ILE A 147 -20.13 22.71 -27.55
CA ILE A 147 -21.57 22.49 -27.72
C ILE A 147 -22.27 23.68 -28.39
N LEU A 148 -21.93 24.93 -28.02
CA LEU A 148 -22.54 26.12 -28.62
C LEU A 148 -22.20 26.25 -30.11
N ARG A 149 -20.99 25.88 -30.53
CA ARG A 149 -20.61 25.88 -31.95
C ARG A 149 -21.40 24.86 -32.78
N ASP A 150 -21.84 23.77 -32.16
CA ASP A 150 -22.67 22.76 -32.81
C ASP A 150 -24.17 23.09 -32.82
N ALA A 151 -24.64 23.86 -31.83
CA ALA A 151 -26.07 24.11 -31.61
C ALA A 151 -26.79 24.73 -32.83
N PRO A 152 -26.24 25.74 -33.55
CA PRO A 152 -26.88 26.32 -34.73
C PRO A 152 -27.16 25.31 -35.85
N TYR A 153 -26.41 24.21 -35.89
CA TYR A 153 -26.48 23.19 -36.94
C TYR A 153 -27.26 21.94 -36.51
N SER A 154 -27.83 21.91 -35.31
CA SER A 154 -28.61 20.77 -34.84
C SER A 154 -29.77 21.15 -33.93
N SER A 155 -30.99 21.02 -34.45
CA SER A 155 -32.22 20.98 -33.66
C SER A 155 -32.49 19.61 -33.03
N ASN A 156 -31.55 18.65 -33.18
CA ASN A 156 -31.72 17.29 -32.69
C ASN A 156 -31.12 17.14 -31.28
N ILE A 157 -32.01 17.15 -30.28
CA ILE A 157 -31.69 16.96 -28.86
C ILE A 157 -30.83 15.70 -28.64
N LYS A 158 -31.11 14.60 -29.36
CA LYS A 158 -30.35 13.35 -29.22
C LYS A 158 -28.88 13.54 -29.61
N ARG A 159 -28.61 14.25 -30.71
CA ARG A 159 -27.25 14.53 -31.19
C ARG A 159 -26.47 15.41 -30.20
N LEU A 160 -27.15 16.39 -29.59
CA LEU A 160 -26.54 17.23 -28.54
C LEU A 160 -26.27 16.43 -27.27
N SER A 161 -27.16 15.50 -26.89
CA SER A 161 -26.99 14.64 -25.70
C SER A 161 -25.85 13.62 -25.80
N GLU A 162 -25.35 13.33 -27.00
CA GLU A 162 -24.23 12.40 -27.21
C GLU A 162 -22.86 13.09 -27.04
N LYS A 163 -22.81 14.44 -26.97
CA LYS A 163 -21.55 15.19 -26.83
C LYS A 163 -21.11 15.32 -25.36
N PRO A 164 -19.81 15.55 -25.07
CA PRO A 164 -19.34 15.84 -23.71
C PRO A 164 -20.03 17.08 -23.13
N HIS A 165 -20.63 16.95 -21.95
CA HIS A 165 -21.45 18.01 -21.36
C HIS A 165 -20.61 18.95 -20.48
N PRO A 166 -20.91 20.27 -20.47
CA PRO A 166 -20.37 21.19 -19.49
C PRO A 166 -20.67 20.69 -18.08
N HIS A 167 -19.65 20.69 -17.22
CA HIS A 167 -19.87 20.46 -15.79
C HIS A 167 -20.23 21.80 -15.16
N TYR A 168 -21.50 22.01 -14.80
CA TYR A 168 -21.90 23.21 -14.07
C TYR A 168 -21.24 23.21 -12.70
N ILE A 169 -20.60 24.33 -12.37
CA ILE A 169 -19.75 24.50 -11.20
C ILE A 169 -20.64 24.97 -10.06
N ALA A 170 -20.64 24.22 -8.96
CA ALA A 170 -21.32 24.62 -7.74
C ALA A 170 -20.60 25.82 -7.11
N MET A 171 -21.37 26.80 -6.66
CA MET A 171 -20.80 28.00 -6.03
C MET A 171 -20.54 27.78 -4.53
N HIS A 172 -21.23 26.80 -3.91
CA HIS A 172 -21.10 26.42 -2.51
C HIS A 172 -21.26 24.89 -2.35
N ASP A 173 -20.74 24.30 -1.27
CA ASP A 173 -20.84 22.84 -1.06
C ASP A 173 -22.28 22.33 -0.96
N HIS A 174 -23.19 23.15 -0.44
CA HIS A 174 -24.63 22.86 -0.34
C HIS A 174 -25.45 23.29 -1.57
N ASP A 175 -24.78 23.69 -2.65
CA ASP A 175 -25.46 24.08 -3.88
C ASP A 175 -26.25 22.89 -4.46
N PRO A 176 -27.55 23.04 -4.79
CA PRO A 176 -28.34 21.96 -5.37
C PRO A 176 -27.76 21.36 -6.65
N VAL A 177 -26.92 22.11 -7.36
CA VAL A 177 -26.15 21.64 -8.54
C VAL A 177 -25.24 20.46 -8.19
N ASN A 178 -24.90 20.21 -6.92
CA ASN A 178 -24.10 19.07 -6.50
C ASN A 178 -24.87 17.74 -6.51
N HIS A 179 -26.21 17.75 -6.48
CA HIS A 179 -27.02 16.53 -6.50
C HIS A 179 -27.14 15.92 -7.91
N PRO A 180 -26.90 14.60 -8.10
CA PRO A 180 -26.94 13.95 -9.41
C PRO A 180 -28.26 14.13 -10.17
N GLU A 181 -29.41 14.06 -9.48
CA GLU A 181 -30.72 14.24 -10.08
C GLU A 181 -30.91 15.68 -10.61
N THR A 182 -30.49 16.67 -9.82
CA THR A 182 -30.52 18.08 -10.24
C THR A 182 -29.62 18.33 -11.45
N LYS A 183 -28.41 17.76 -11.48
CA LYS A 183 -27.51 17.85 -12.65
C LYS A 183 -28.17 17.31 -13.92
N LYS A 184 -28.87 16.17 -13.81
CA LYS A 184 -29.58 15.57 -14.93
C LYS A 184 -30.70 16.48 -15.45
N VAL A 185 -31.47 17.10 -14.54
CA VAL A 185 -32.52 18.06 -14.91
C VAL A 185 -31.94 19.29 -15.59
N ILE A 186 -30.87 19.89 -15.05
CA ILE A 186 -30.18 21.05 -15.64
C ILE A 186 -29.68 20.72 -17.04
N ASN A 187 -29.03 19.56 -17.22
CA ASN A 187 -28.52 19.13 -18.51
C ASN A 187 -29.65 18.94 -19.54
N ASN A 188 -30.74 18.27 -19.17
CA ASN A 188 -31.90 18.07 -20.04
C ASN A 188 -32.53 19.41 -20.47
N GLN A 189 -32.65 20.35 -19.54
CA GLN A 189 -33.16 21.68 -19.82
C GLN A 189 -32.25 22.47 -20.75
N ASN A 190 -30.93 22.39 -20.54
CA ASN A 190 -29.94 23.02 -21.40
C ASN A 190 -29.99 22.46 -22.83
N PHE A 191 -30.19 21.15 -23.01
CA PHE A 191 -30.32 20.57 -24.34
C PHE A 191 -31.53 21.06 -25.12
N CYS A 192 -32.69 21.14 -24.46
CA CYS A 192 -33.87 21.74 -25.09
C CYS A 192 -33.65 23.21 -25.38
N TYR A 193 -33.01 23.94 -24.46
CA TYR A 193 -32.65 25.34 -24.67
C TYR A 193 -31.77 25.53 -25.91
N LEU A 194 -30.71 24.75 -26.04
CA LEU A 194 -29.81 24.78 -27.20
C LEU A 194 -30.51 24.39 -28.51
N ALA A 195 -31.34 23.35 -28.48
CA ALA A 195 -32.03 22.85 -29.67
C ALA A 195 -33.17 23.76 -30.16
N TRP A 196 -33.75 24.58 -29.27
CA TRP A 196 -34.89 25.45 -29.58
C TRP A 196 -34.51 26.91 -29.81
N ARG A 197 -33.24 27.24 -29.61
CA ARG A 197 -32.70 28.58 -29.75
C ARG A 197 -32.42 28.91 -31.23
N GLU A 198 -32.78 30.13 -31.67
CA GLU A 198 -32.67 30.59 -33.07
C GLU A 198 -31.81 31.87 -33.23
N ASP A 199 -31.26 32.42 -32.15
CA ASP A 199 -30.50 33.68 -32.09
C ASP A 199 -29.00 33.48 -32.32
N SER A 200 -28.61 33.14 -33.55
CA SER A 200 -27.21 32.88 -33.94
C SER A 200 -26.23 33.98 -33.52
N ASP A 201 -26.62 35.26 -33.62
CA ASP A 201 -25.77 36.40 -33.21
C ASP A 201 -25.48 36.38 -31.69
N GLN A 202 -26.46 36.00 -30.88
CA GLN A 202 -26.30 35.94 -29.43
C GLN A 202 -25.46 34.73 -29.03
N ILE A 203 -25.64 33.59 -29.71
CA ILE A 203 -24.77 32.41 -29.54
C ILE A 203 -23.32 32.79 -29.85
N GLN A 204 -23.08 33.54 -30.93
CA GLN A 204 -21.72 33.96 -31.30
C GLN A 204 -21.08 34.89 -30.24
N LYS A 205 -21.86 35.80 -29.66
CA LYS A 205 -21.40 36.65 -28.54
C LYS A 205 -21.08 35.83 -27.28
N GLU A 206 -21.90 34.82 -26.97
CA GLU A 206 -21.67 33.90 -25.85
C GLU A 206 -20.37 33.11 -26.06
N ILE A 207 -20.15 32.57 -27.27
CA ILE A 207 -18.90 31.89 -27.63
C ILE A 207 -17.70 32.82 -27.45
N ALA A 208 -17.75 34.05 -27.96
CA ALA A 208 -16.65 35.00 -27.85
C ALA A 208 -16.28 35.31 -26.38
N GLY A 209 -17.27 35.51 -25.51
CA GLY A 209 -17.03 35.74 -24.08
C GLY A 209 -16.42 34.53 -23.37
N LEU A 210 -16.86 33.31 -23.72
CA LEU A 210 -16.28 32.07 -23.18
C LEU A 210 -14.86 31.84 -23.69
N GLU A 211 -14.59 32.14 -24.96
CA GLU A 211 -13.23 32.07 -25.53
C GLU A 211 -12.29 33.02 -24.82
N ASP A 212 -12.70 34.26 -24.54
CA ASP A 212 -11.90 35.23 -23.81
C ASP A 212 -11.62 34.78 -22.36
N ALA A 213 -12.58 34.10 -21.73
CA ALA A 213 -12.38 33.45 -20.43
C ALA A 213 -11.35 32.31 -20.50
N VAL A 214 -11.42 31.44 -21.51
CA VAL A 214 -10.42 30.36 -21.74
C VAL A 214 -9.03 30.95 -22.01
N LYS A 215 -8.93 31.97 -22.87
CA LYS A 215 -7.67 32.70 -23.16
C LYS A 215 -7.06 33.26 -21.88
N SER A 216 -7.87 33.93 -21.05
CA SER A 216 -7.44 34.50 -19.78
C SER A 216 -6.90 33.44 -18.82
N LEU A 217 -7.64 32.34 -18.62
CA LEU A 217 -7.19 31.25 -17.73
C LEU A 217 -5.92 30.56 -18.26
N TYR A 218 -5.86 30.26 -19.56
CA TYR A 218 -4.69 29.65 -20.19
C TYR A 218 -3.44 30.55 -20.06
N GLY A 219 -3.61 31.86 -20.25
CA GLY A 219 -2.57 32.87 -20.09
C GLY A 219 -2.01 32.93 -18.66
N ARG A 220 -2.87 32.83 -17.62
CA ARG A 220 -2.44 32.85 -16.21
C ARG A 220 -1.51 31.70 -15.81
N ARG A 221 -1.57 30.58 -16.52
CA ARG A 221 -0.67 29.43 -16.30
C ARG A 221 0.51 29.41 -17.27
N ASN A 222 0.70 30.45 -18.08
CA ASN A 222 1.73 30.52 -19.12
C ASN A 222 1.72 29.28 -20.03
N GLY A 223 0.53 28.72 -20.29
CA GLY A 223 0.37 27.51 -21.08
C GLY A 223 0.83 26.20 -20.41
N ASN A 224 1.14 26.20 -19.11
CA ASN A 224 1.42 24.98 -18.37
C ASN A 224 0.17 24.07 -18.30
N LEU A 225 0.31 22.82 -18.76
CA LEU A 225 -0.78 21.82 -18.82
C LEU A 225 -0.75 20.80 -17.68
N GLN A 226 0.12 20.92 -16.68
CA GLN A 226 0.23 19.95 -15.58
C GLN A 226 -1.09 19.71 -14.82
N TRP A 227 -1.92 20.74 -14.71
CA TRP A 227 -3.23 20.68 -14.07
C TRP A 227 -4.17 19.65 -14.72
N MET A 228 -3.90 19.22 -15.97
CA MET A 228 -4.67 18.18 -16.64
C MET A 228 -4.65 16.85 -15.89
N LEU A 229 -3.65 16.60 -15.04
CA LEU A 229 -3.63 15.45 -14.14
C LEU A 229 -4.84 15.43 -13.20
N ALA A 230 -5.33 16.60 -12.77
CA ALA A 230 -6.48 16.72 -11.88
C ALA A 230 -7.84 16.49 -12.58
N LEU A 231 -7.85 16.25 -13.91
CA LEU A 231 -9.07 15.93 -14.64
C LEU A 231 -9.70 14.62 -14.11
N THR A 232 -8.89 13.66 -13.69
CA THR A 232 -9.40 12.38 -13.20
C THR A 232 -10.13 12.48 -11.88
N ASP A 233 -9.85 13.50 -11.06
CA ASP A 233 -10.50 13.73 -9.76
C ASP A 233 -12.01 14.02 -9.90
N GLN A 234 -12.45 14.39 -11.10
CA GLN A 234 -13.86 14.65 -11.42
C GLN A 234 -14.63 13.38 -11.81
N HIS A 235 -13.93 12.25 -11.97
CA HIS A 235 -14.51 10.98 -12.42
C HIS A 235 -14.53 9.96 -11.28
N SER A 236 -15.62 9.92 -10.52
CA SER A 236 -15.79 9.02 -9.36
C SER A 236 -15.71 7.52 -9.71
N SER A 237 -15.85 7.15 -10.99
CA SER A 237 -15.69 5.78 -11.47
C SER A 237 -14.24 5.35 -11.67
N LEU A 238 -13.29 6.29 -11.69
CA LEU A 238 -11.87 6.01 -11.81
C LEU A 238 -11.27 5.82 -10.42
N LEU A 239 -10.93 4.58 -10.10
CA LEU A 239 -10.35 4.21 -8.81
C LEU A 239 -8.82 4.11 -8.91
N PRO A 240 -8.08 4.49 -7.85
CA PRO A 240 -6.64 4.26 -7.80
C PRO A 240 -6.34 2.76 -7.78
N VAL A 241 -5.16 2.38 -8.28
CA VAL A 241 -4.67 1.00 -8.16
C VAL A 241 -3.98 0.86 -6.81
N THR A 242 -4.41 -0.09 -5.99
CA THR A 242 -3.96 -0.24 -4.59
C THR A 242 -3.42 -1.64 -4.32
N LEU A 243 -2.75 -1.83 -3.18
CA LEU A 243 -2.31 -3.16 -2.73
C LEU A 243 -3.48 -4.14 -2.55
N ASN A 244 -4.68 -3.64 -2.20
CA ASN A 244 -5.87 -4.47 -2.04
C ASN A 244 -6.30 -5.17 -3.34
N ASP A 245 -6.06 -4.54 -4.49
CA ASP A 245 -6.40 -5.11 -5.81
C ASP A 245 -5.65 -6.42 -6.11
N PHE A 246 -4.57 -6.69 -5.37
CA PHE A 246 -3.70 -7.85 -5.59
C PHE A 246 -3.61 -8.77 -4.37
N TRP A 247 -3.48 -8.22 -3.17
CA TRP A 247 -3.25 -9.00 -1.95
C TRP A 247 -4.55 -9.38 -1.22
N GLY A 248 -5.66 -8.70 -1.47
CA GLY A 248 -6.90 -8.90 -0.71
C GLY A 248 -6.71 -8.65 0.78
N GLY A 249 -7.27 -9.50 1.65
CA GLY A 249 -7.11 -9.42 3.11
C GLY A 249 -7.98 -8.34 3.78
N GLY A 250 -8.30 -8.56 5.06
CA GLY A 250 -9.18 -7.68 5.83
C GLY A 250 -8.51 -6.44 6.44
N GLN A 251 -7.18 -6.39 6.49
CA GLN A 251 -6.45 -5.31 7.18
C GLN A 251 -5.93 -4.24 6.21
N GLN A 252 -5.90 -3.00 6.67
CA GLN A 252 -5.24 -1.90 5.95
C GLN A 252 -3.73 -1.94 6.21
N ALA A 253 -2.94 -1.91 5.15
CA ALA A 253 -1.48 -1.82 5.26
C ALA A 253 -1.07 -0.46 5.87
N SER A 254 0.08 -0.42 6.54
CA SER A 254 0.60 0.79 7.20
C SER A 254 0.89 1.94 6.23
N GLU A 255 1.29 1.62 4.99
CA GLU A 255 1.43 2.56 3.88
C GLU A 255 0.36 2.31 2.81
N ASP A 256 -0.48 3.32 2.56
CA ASP A 256 -1.44 3.32 1.45
C ASP A 256 -0.73 3.65 0.12
N ARG A 257 0.15 2.75 -0.33
CA ARG A 257 0.78 2.88 -1.65
C ARG A 257 -0.27 2.62 -2.72
N ARG A 258 -0.38 3.56 -3.65
CA ARG A 258 -1.31 3.49 -4.76
C ARG A 258 -0.80 4.20 -6.00
N VAL A 259 -1.31 3.80 -7.15
CA VAL A 259 -1.15 4.54 -8.41
C VAL A 259 -2.42 5.36 -8.61
N GLU A 260 -2.27 6.68 -8.63
CA GLU A 260 -3.39 7.59 -8.83
C GLU A 260 -4.05 7.38 -10.21
N PRO A 261 -5.37 7.60 -10.34
CA PRO A 261 -6.09 7.32 -11.58
C PRO A 261 -5.52 8.02 -12.81
N CYS A 262 -4.95 9.22 -12.65
CA CYS A 262 -4.30 9.98 -13.72
C CYS A 262 -3.10 9.27 -14.36
N PHE A 263 -2.49 8.28 -13.68
CA PHE A 263 -1.39 7.47 -14.21
C PHE A 263 -1.83 6.08 -14.72
N THR A 264 -3.14 5.88 -14.88
CA THR A 264 -3.70 4.69 -15.52
C THR A 264 -4.01 4.95 -16.99
N ARG A 265 -4.17 3.88 -17.76
CA ARG A 265 -4.60 3.94 -19.16
C ARG A 265 -5.96 4.65 -19.30
N GLN A 266 -6.94 4.32 -18.46
CA GLN A 266 -8.23 4.99 -18.48
C GLN A 266 -8.12 6.48 -18.12
N GLY A 267 -7.29 6.82 -17.12
CA GLY A 267 -7.02 8.23 -16.78
C GLY A 267 -6.37 8.99 -17.93
N ARG A 268 -5.40 8.36 -18.62
CA ARG A 268 -4.81 8.94 -19.83
C ARG A 268 -5.84 9.22 -20.92
N GLU A 269 -6.75 8.28 -21.16
CA GLU A 269 -7.82 8.46 -22.16
C GLU A 269 -8.69 9.69 -21.83
N VAL A 270 -8.98 9.95 -20.54
CA VAL A 270 -9.67 11.17 -20.11
C VAL A 270 -8.86 12.42 -20.42
N ILE A 271 -7.56 12.41 -20.11
CA ILE A 271 -6.64 13.54 -20.36
C ILE A 271 -6.53 13.85 -21.85
N GLU A 272 -6.29 12.84 -22.69
CA GLU A 272 -6.11 13.01 -24.15
C GLU A 272 -7.41 13.44 -24.84
N ARG A 273 -8.55 12.87 -24.41
CA ARG A 273 -9.86 13.29 -24.90
C ARG A 273 -10.13 14.76 -24.57
N PHE A 274 -9.85 15.17 -23.33
CA PHE A 274 -10.04 16.55 -22.94
C PHE A 274 -9.07 17.50 -23.67
N PHE A 275 -7.82 17.11 -23.91
CA PHE A 275 -6.90 17.88 -24.73
C PHE A 275 -7.45 18.14 -26.15
N THR A 276 -8.10 17.13 -26.74
CA THR A 276 -8.77 17.27 -28.03
C THR A 276 -9.94 18.26 -27.94
N GLU A 277 -10.75 18.19 -26.88
CA GLU A 277 -11.84 19.15 -26.63
C GLU A 277 -11.28 20.59 -26.48
N LEU A 278 -10.18 20.77 -25.74
CA LEU A 278 -9.52 22.07 -25.54
C LEU A 278 -8.99 22.63 -26.87
N SER A 279 -8.33 21.80 -27.67
CA SER A 279 -7.79 22.20 -28.98
C SER A 279 -8.89 22.61 -29.96
N GLN A 280 -10.06 21.97 -29.87
CA GLN A 280 -11.24 22.38 -30.64
C GLN A 280 -11.78 23.73 -30.15
N ALA A 281 -11.92 23.92 -28.84
CA ALA A 281 -12.47 25.15 -28.27
C ALA A 281 -11.56 26.37 -28.49
N TYR A 282 -10.24 26.18 -28.40
CA TYR A 282 -9.25 27.25 -28.56
C TYR A 282 -8.15 26.84 -29.58
N PRO A 283 -8.47 26.86 -30.90
CA PRO A 283 -7.54 26.41 -31.94
C PRO A 283 -6.31 27.31 -32.09
N ASP A 284 -6.45 28.61 -31.87
CA ASP A 284 -5.38 29.61 -31.98
C ASP A 284 -4.59 29.78 -30.68
N ALA A 285 -4.60 28.78 -29.80
CA ALA A 285 -3.91 28.82 -28.51
C ALA A 285 -2.38 28.94 -28.70
N PRO A 286 -1.73 29.99 -28.15
CA PRO A 286 -0.30 30.18 -28.28
C PRO A 286 0.48 28.97 -27.75
N SER A 287 1.36 28.44 -28.60
CA SER A 287 2.28 27.34 -28.27
C SER A 287 1.59 26.07 -27.75
N LEU A 288 0.30 25.85 -28.00
CA LEU A 288 -0.45 24.72 -27.44
C LEU A 288 0.19 23.36 -27.78
N THR A 289 0.60 23.17 -29.03
CA THR A 289 1.29 21.94 -29.47
C THR A 289 2.63 21.75 -28.75
N THR A 290 3.41 22.83 -28.58
CA THR A 290 4.68 22.80 -27.84
C THR A 290 4.45 22.45 -26.37
N ASN A 291 3.45 23.07 -25.74
CA ASN A 291 3.08 22.83 -24.34
C ASN A 291 2.56 21.40 -24.13
N LYS A 292 1.83 20.85 -25.10
CA LYS A 292 1.41 19.44 -25.10
C LYS A 292 2.61 18.50 -25.14
N ASN A 293 3.59 18.75 -26.01
CA ASN A 293 4.79 17.92 -26.10
C ASN A 293 5.59 17.94 -24.77
N LEU A 294 5.73 19.11 -24.14
CA LEU A 294 6.37 19.25 -22.82
C LEU A 294 5.59 18.53 -21.72
N PHE A 295 4.26 18.64 -21.75
CA PHE A 295 3.39 17.90 -20.84
C PHE A 295 3.52 16.39 -21.02
N ASP A 296 3.49 15.89 -22.26
CA ASP A 296 3.57 14.46 -22.56
C ASP A 296 4.89 13.83 -22.11
N GLU A 297 5.98 14.57 -22.27
CA GLU A 297 7.29 14.16 -21.76
C GLU A 297 7.29 14.03 -20.25
N LYS A 298 6.81 15.06 -19.55
CA LYS A 298 6.74 15.05 -18.09
C LYS A 298 5.75 14.01 -17.57
N TYR A 299 4.59 13.88 -18.22
CA TYR A 299 3.56 12.88 -17.92
C TYR A 299 4.11 11.46 -18.03
N ARG A 300 4.86 11.18 -19.09
CA ARG A 300 5.51 9.87 -19.30
C ARG A 300 6.46 9.53 -18.14
N THR A 301 7.30 10.46 -17.73
CA THR A 301 8.22 10.27 -16.59
C THR A 301 7.46 10.04 -15.28
N LEU A 302 6.49 10.90 -14.96
CA LEU A 302 5.67 10.79 -13.74
C LEU A 302 4.91 9.46 -13.68
N CYS A 303 4.38 9.00 -14.81
CA CYS A 303 3.68 7.73 -14.89
C CYS A 303 4.62 6.56 -14.58
N PHE A 304 5.82 6.55 -15.18
CA PHE A 304 6.82 5.52 -14.88
C PHE A 304 7.28 5.53 -13.43
N GLU A 305 7.48 6.71 -12.83
CA GLU A 305 7.84 6.86 -11.42
C GLU A 305 6.74 6.37 -10.49
N ALA A 306 5.48 6.72 -10.75
CA ALA A 306 4.34 6.28 -9.94
C ALA A 306 4.20 4.74 -9.92
N TRP A 307 4.31 4.09 -11.09
CA TRP A 307 4.25 2.64 -11.19
C TRP A 307 5.47 1.95 -10.59
N ARG A 308 6.67 2.53 -10.74
CA ARG A 308 7.88 2.00 -10.10
C ARG A 308 7.79 2.08 -8.58
N TYR A 309 7.38 3.23 -8.05
CA TYR A 309 7.19 3.43 -6.60
C TYR A 309 6.18 2.45 -5.99
N PHE A 310 5.09 2.17 -6.71
CA PHE A 310 4.12 1.15 -6.31
C PHE A 310 4.75 -0.25 -6.32
N ALA A 311 5.50 -0.59 -7.37
CA ALA A 311 6.19 -1.88 -7.48
C ALA A 311 7.25 -2.11 -6.39
N ASP A 312 8.05 -1.09 -6.07
CA ASP A 312 9.09 -1.17 -5.02
C ASP A 312 8.52 -1.47 -3.63
N GLY A 313 7.29 -1.03 -3.36
CA GLY A 313 6.61 -1.25 -2.08
C GLY A 313 5.59 -2.37 -2.10
N PHE A 314 5.49 -3.13 -3.19
CA PHE A 314 4.40 -4.08 -3.38
C PHE A 314 4.38 -5.19 -2.31
N SER A 315 5.54 -5.60 -1.79
CA SER A 315 5.67 -6.61 -0.75
C SER A 315 5.02 -6.22 0.59
N LYS A 316 4.82 -4.93 0.86
CA LYS A 316 4.09 -4.45 2.05
C LYS A 316 2.62 -4.89 2.08
N GLY A 317 2.08 -5.36 0.95
CA GLY A 317 0.76 -5.99 0.92
C GLY A 317 0.63 -7.19 1.86
N ILE A 318 1.74 -7.78 2.31
CA ILE A 318 1.74 -8.82 3.35
C ILE A 318 1.09 -8.39 4.67
N GLU A 319 1.16 -7.10 5.00
CA GLU A 319 0.56 -6.52 6.23
C GLU A 319 -0.98 -6.61 6.23
N ARG A 320 -1.59 -6.93 5.08
CA ARG A 320 -3.04 -7.08 4.94
C ARG A 320 -3.54 -8.46 5.40
N LEU A 321 -2.63 -9.41 5.60
CA LEU A 321 -2.93 -10.79 5.96
C LEU A 321 -2.89 -10.96 7.48
N ASN A 322 -4.04 -11.19 8.11
CA ASN A 322 -4.15 -11.25 9.57
C ASN A 322 -4.46 -12.66 10.08
N THR A 323 -5.15 -13.48 9.28
CA THR A 323 -5.60 -14.81 9.70
C THR A 323 -4.79 -15.94 9.05
N PRO A 324 -4.64 -17.11 9.71
CA PRO A 324 -3.98 -18.26 9.11
C PRO A 324 -4.59 -18.67 7.76
N ALA A 325 -5.92 -18.56 7.61
CA ALA A 325 -6.61 -18.87 6.36
C ALA A 325 -6.24 -17.91 5.22
N GLU A 326 -6.06 -16.61 5.50
CA GLU A 326 -5.57 -15.63 4.51
C GLU A 326 -4.13 -15.93 4.09
N TRP A 327 -3.26 -16.28 5.04
CA TRP A 327 -1.87 -16.67 4.77
C TRP A 327 -1.79 -17.94 3.92
N ASP A 328 -2.61 -18.96 4.23
CA ASP A 328 -2.65 -20.22 3.49
C ASP A 328 -3.15 -20.03 2.06
N ARG A 329 -4.22 -19.24 1.90
CA ARG A 329 -4.73 -18.87 0.57
C ARG A 329 -3.67 -18.12 -0.22
N MET A 330 -3.00 -17.14 0.39
CA MET A 330 -1.96 -16.37 -0.26
C MET A 330 -0.75 -17.23 -0.65
N ALA A 331 -0.34 -18.19 0.20
CA ALA A 331 0.71 -19.15 -0.14
C ALA A 331 0.33 -19.99 -1.37
N SER A 332 -0.91 -20.48 -1.43
CA SER A 332 -1.41 -21.18 -2.61
C SER A 332 -1.46 -20.27 -3.85
N ASP A 333 -1.89 -19.01 -3.71
CA ASP A 333 -1.92 -18.05 -4.81
C ASP A 333 -0.50 -17.70 -5.32
N MET A 334 0.50 -17.59 -4.44
CA MET A 334 1.90 -17.32 -4.80
C MET A 334 2.54 -18.47 -5.58
N ALA A 335 2.21 -19.72 -5.22
CA ALA A 335 2.67 -20.91 -5.93
C ALA A 335 1.84 -21.24 -7.18
N GLY A 336 0.56 -20.87 -7.15
CA GLY A 336 -0.39 -21.03 -8.23
C GLY A 336 -0.16 -20.03 -9.36
N ASN A 337 -0.63 -20.40 -10.56
CA ASN A 337 -0.75 -19.49 -11.68
C ASN A 337 0.53 -18.70 -12.03
N GLY A 338 1.76 -19.17 -11.91
CA GLY A 338 2.88 -18.36 -12.43
C GLY A 338 3.40 -17.25 -11.51
N GLY A 339 3.05 -17.20 -10.22
CA GLY A 339 3.55 -16.19 -9.26
C GLY A 339 2.51 -15.22 -8.68
N GLY A 340 1.24 -15.62 -8.60
CA GLY A 340 0.21 -14.94 -7.80
C GLY A 340 0.06 -13.42 -8.00
N PRO A 341 -0.08 -12.64 -6.90
CA PRO A 341 -0.19 -11.18 -6.91
C PRO A 341 0.94 -10.46 -7.66
N TYR A 342 2.19 -10.93 -7.56
CA TYR A 342 3.33 -10.32 -8.24
C TYR A 342 3.19 -10.44 -9.75
N ARG A 343 2.78 -11.62 -10.24
CA ARG A 343 2.49 -11.82 -11.66
C ARG A 343 1.39 -10.88 -12.14
N ALA A 344 0.31 -10.77 -11.38
CA ALA A 344 -0.82 -9.90 -11.71
C ALA A 344 -0.40 -8.42 -11.76
N LEU A 345 0.50 -7.98 -10.88
CA LEU A 345 1.07 -6.64 -10.93
C LEU A 345 1.92 -6.43 -12.20
N ILE A 346 2.84 -7.34 -12.52
CA ILE A 346 3.68 -7.22 -13.73
C ILE A 346 2.78 -7.16 -14.98
N ASP A 347 1.71 -7.96 -15.04
CA ASP A 347 0.73 -7.92 -16.12
C ASP A 347 0.03 -6.55 -16.18
N LYS A 348 -0.44 -6.04 -15.04
CA LYS A 348 -1.09 -4.74 -14.92
C LYS A 348 -0.17 -3.61 -15.39
N ILE A 349 1.09 -3.56 -14.93
CA ILE A 349 2.10 -2.57 -15.35
C ILE A 349 2.22 -2.57 -16.87
N THR A 350 2.40 -3.74 -17.48
CA THR A 350 2.61 -3.81 -18.94
C THR A 350 1.40 -3.35 -19.74
N VAL A 351 0.17 -3.63 -19.28
CA VAL A 351 -1.05 -3.19 -19.95
C VAL A 351 -1.31 -1.69 -19.77
N GLN A 352 -1.02 -1.17 -18.58
CA GLN A 352 -1.29 0.22 -18.23
C GLN A 352 -0.28 1.18 -18.89
N LEU A 353 0.97 0.75 -19.05
CA LEU A 353 2.05 1.55 -19.62
C LEU A 353 2.26 1.38 -21.12
N GLU A 354 1.64 0.37 -21.76
CA GLU A 354 1.78 0.09 -23.21
C GLU A 354 1.59 1.32 -24.10
N PRO A 355 0.58 2.20 -23.86
CA PRO A 355 0.41 3.40 -24.68
C PRO A 355 1.60 4.37 -24.63
N LEU A 356 2.50 4.27 -23.64
CA LEU A 356 3.65 5.15 -23.43
C LEU A 356 4.97 4.59 -23.99
N TYR A 357 4.92 3.44 -24.67
CA TYR A 357 6.12 2.83 -25.25
C TYR A 357 6.62 3.64 -26.45
N SER A 358 5.72 3.95 -27.38
CA SER A 358 5.97 4.61 -28.68
C SER A 358 6.92 5.82 -28.66
N GLY A 359 7.92 5.78 -29.56
CA GLY A 359 8.73 6.93 -29.98
C GLY A 359 9.86 7.38 -29.07
N ARG A 360 10.13 6.72 -27.93
CA ARG A 360 11.21 7.09 -26.99
C ARG A 360 11.78 5.87 -26.23
N THR A 361 13.01 5.99 -25.73
CA THR A 361 13.67 4.98 -24.89
C THR A 361 12.89 4.71 -23.60
N LEU A 362 12.76 3.43 -23.23
CA LEU A 362 12.11 2.98 -22.00
C LEU A 362 13.11 2.99 -20.82
N PRO A 363 12.65 3.26 -19.58
CA PRO A 363 13.45 3.00 -18.40
C PRO A 363 13.88 1.54 -18.31
N VAL A 364 15.08 1.29 -17.78
CA VAL A 364 15.69 -0.05 -17.67
C VAL A 364 14.77 -1.04 -16.93
N TRP A 365 14.15 -0.64 -15.82
CA TRP A 365 13.24 -1.51 -15.07
C TRP A 365 12.04 -1.98 -15.91
N LEU A 366 11.49 -1.10 -16.76
CA LEU A 366 10.32 -1.40 -17.56
C LEU A 366 10.69 -2.27 -18.77
N SER A 367 11.83 -2.01 -19.41
CA SER A 367 12.32 -2.88 -20.49
C SER A 367 12.63 -4.28 -19.97
N GLN A 368 13.19 -4.41 -18.77
CA GLN A 368 13.43 -5.69 -18.11
C GLN A 368 12.12 -6.40 -17.70
N ILE A 369 11.08 -5.68 -17.25
CA ILE A 369 9.73 -6.25 -17.03
C ILE A 369 9.16 -6.84 -18.32
N ILE A 370 9.27 -6.11 -19.43
CA ILE A 370 8.79 -6.57 -20.74
C ILE A 370 9.58 -7.82 -21.17
N ARG A 371 10.90 -7.83 -20.97
CA ARG A 371 11.73 -9.02 -21.23
C ARG A 371 11.30 -10.21 -20.37
N PHE A 372 11.02 -9.99 -19.09
CA PHE A 372 10.53 -11.05 -18.19
C PHE A 372 9.19 -11.62 -18.67
N GLN A 373 8.28 -10.77 -19.14
CA GLN A 373 7.02 -11.22 -19.76
C GLN A 373 7.25 -12.09 -20.99
N THR A 374 8.19 -11.72 -21.85
CA THR A 374 8.56 -12.51 -23.04
C THR A 374 9.08 -13.89 -22.65
N VAL A 375 10.02 -13.96 -21.71
CA VAL A 375 10.56 -15.22 -21.14
C VAL A 375 9.42 -16.07 -20.57
N ARG A 376 8.44 -15.45 -19.91
CA ARG A 376 7.27 -16.11 -19.33
C ARG A 376 6.42 -16.81 -20.38
N VAL A 377 6.15 -16.14 -21.50
CA VAL A 377 5.38 -16.71 -22.60
C VAL A 377 6.15 -17.84 -23.26
N GLN A 378 7.46 -17.69 -23.45
CA GLN A 378 8.34 -18.73 -23.98
C GLN A 378 8.39 -19.97 -23.08
N GLY A 379 8.53 -19.79 -21.76
CA GLY A 379 8.54 -20.90 -20.80
C GLY A 379 7.23 -21.70 -20.80
N LYS A 380 6.07 -21.04 -20.90
CA LYS A 380 4.78 -21.72 -21.06
C LYS A 380 4.69 -22.49 -22.38
N ALA A 381 5.14 -21.90 -23.48
CA ALA A 381 5.17 -22.57 -24.79
C ALA A 381 6.10 -23.79 -24.78
N HIS A 382 7.24 -23.69 -24.09
CA HIS A 382 8.19 -24.78 -23.89
C HIS A 382 7.55 -25.93 -23.09
N GLN A 383 6.85 -25.64 -21.98
CA GLN A 383 6.09 -26.65 -21.23
C GLN A 383 4.97 -27.31 -22.06
N ALA A 384 4.33 -26.57 -22.97
CA ALA A 384 3.18 -27.04 -23.75
C ALA A 384 3.56 -27.65 -25.13
N GLY A 385 4.85 -27.65 -25.51
CA GLY A 385 5.31 -28.15 -26.80
C GLY A 385 4.80 -27.38 -28.04
N PHE A 386 4.21 -26.19 -27.87
CA PHE A 386 3.46 -25.46 -28.91
C PHE A 386 4.18 -24.18 -29.37
N LEU A 387 4.93 -24.26 -30.48
CA LEU A 387 5.66 -23.12 -31.08
C LEU A 387 4.81 -22.21 -32.00
N LYS A 388 3.62 -22.64 -32.46
CA LYS A 388 2.84 -21.91 -33.50
C LYS A 388 2.03 -20.72 -32.97
N THR A 389 1.42 -20.83 -31.79
CA THR A 389 0.60 -19.76 -31.16
C THR A 389 1.45 -18.60 -30.60
N MET A 390 2.77 -18.78 -30.57
CA MET A 390 3.78 -17.82 -30.11
C MET A 390 3.90 -16.55 -30.98
N LYS A 391 3.54 -16.63 -32.26
CA LYS A 391 3.93 -15.62 -33.26
C LYS A 391 3.05 -14.37 -33.36
N GLU A 392 1.89 -14.29 -32.74
CA GLU A 392 0.96 -13.15 -32.94
C GLU A 392 0.90 -12.19 -31.74
N SER A 393 0.77 -12.71 -30.52
CA SER A 393 0.63 -11.90 -29.30
C SER A 393 1.97 -11.36 -28.79
N VAL A 394 3.01 -12.20 -28.78
CA VAL A 394 4.40 -11.80 -28.46
C VAL A 394 4.93 -10.87 -29.53
N ARG A 395 4.64 -11.13 -30.81
CA ARG A 395 5.06 -10.28 -31.93
C ARG A 395 4.38 -8.91 -31.89
N LYS A 396 3.08 -8.81 -31.54
CA LYS A 396 2.42 -7.51 -31.35
C LYS A 396 3.07 -6.67 -30.24
N THR A 397 3.42 -7.32 -29.13
CA THR A 397 4.04 -6.64 -27.98
C THR A 397 5.49 -6.27 -28.26
N ALA A 398 6.27 -7.17 -28.87
CA ALA A 398 7.67 -6.95 -29.25
C ALA A 398 7.81 -5.93 -30.40
N MET A 399 6.95 -5.96 -31.42
CA MET A 399 6.97 -4.99 -32.53
C MET A 399 6.61 -3.56 -32.06
N SER A 400 5.80 -3.41 -31.00
CA SER A 400 5.49 -2.09 -30.42
C SER A 400 6.69 -1.52 -29.64
N VAL A 401 7.53 -2.39 -29.08
CA VAL A 401 8.77 -2.03 -28.35
C VAL A 401 9.92 -1.71 -29.34
N GLU A 402 10.09 -2.51 -30.38
CA GLU A 402 11.13 -2.32 -31.41
C GLU A 402 10.96 -1.00 -32.18
N LYS A 403 9.71 -0.62 -32.47
CA LYS A 403 9.38 0.62 -33.18
C LYS A 403 9.52 1.88 -32.30
N SER A 404 9.72 1.70 -31.00
CA SER A 404 9.63 2.79 -30.03
C SER A 404 10.92 3.12 -29.31
N THR A 405 11.86 2.19 -29.21
CA THR A 405 13.12 2.42 -28.50
C THR A 405 14.21 3.09 -29.31
N GLY A 406 14.09 3.19 -30.66
CA GLY A 406 15.06 3.86 -31.54
C GLY A 406 16.48 3.28 -31.53
N HIS A 407 16.72 2.27 -30.70
CA HIS A 407 17.87 1.39 -30.68
C HIS A 407 17.41 0.04 -31.21
N ASP A 408 18.26 -0.58 -32.02
CA ASP A 408 18.30 -2.03 -32.24
C ASP A 408 18.49 -2.69 -30.85
N ALA A 409 17.40 -2.79 -30.08
CA ALA A 409 17.39 -3.43 -28.77
C ALA A 409 17.36 -4.97 -28.95
N GLY A 410 18.21 -5.48 -29.85
CA GLY A 410 18.53 -6.90 -29.98
C GLY A 410 17.33 -7.81 -30.21
N LEU A 411 16.29 -7.38 -30.94
CA LEU A 411 15.21 -8.27 -31.36
C LEU A 411 15.54 -9.06 -32.64
N GLN A 412 16.64 -8.72 -33.34
CA GLN A 412 17.24 -9.59 -34.36
C GLN A 412 17.75 -10.93 -33.79
N THR A 413 17.82 -11.06 -32.47
CA THR A 413 17.96 -12.34 -31.77
C THR A 413 16.80 -12.53 -30.81
N LEU A 414 15.59 -12.76 -31.35
CA LEU A 414 14.68 -13.76 -30.78
C LEU A 414 15.30 -15.16 -30.95
N ASP A 415 16.58 -15.30 -30.57
CA ASP A 415 17.11 -16.61 -30.27
C ASP A 415 16.32 -17.07 -29.06
N ILE A 416 15.80 -18.28 -29.15
CA ILE A 416 15.10 -18.90 -28.04
C ILE A 416 16.14 -18.93 -26.92
N GLN A 417 16.06 -18.04 -25.93
CA GLN A 417 16.86 -18.15 -24.71
C GLN A 417 16.28 -19.31 -23.90
N SER A 418 16.39 -20.51 -24.47
CA SER A 418 15.86 -21.78 -23.96
C SER A 418 16.28 -21.97 -22.52
N GLU A 419 17.50 -21.56 -22.18
CA GLU A 419 18.04 -21.57 -20.83
C GLU A 419 17.27 -20.65 -19.86
N VAL A 420 16.91 -19.43 -20.27
CA VAL A 420 16.18 -18.48 -19.42
C VAL A 420 14.69 -18.86 -19.32
N ALA A 421 14.10 -19.35 -20.42
CA ALA A 421 12.75 -19.93 -20.42
C ALA A 421 12.67 -21.20 -19.57
N GLN A 422 13.71 -22.04 -19.59
CA GLN A 422 13.85 -23.20 -18.71
C GLN A 422 14.04 -22.76 -17.26
N ALA A 423 14.83 -21.72 -16.97
CA ALA A 423 14.94 -21.18 -15.62
C ALA A 423 13.59 -20.68 -15.09
N TYR A 424 12.73 -20.10 -15.94
CA TYR A 424 11.36 -19.75 -15.56
C TYR A 424 10.52 -20.99 -15.24
N THR A 425 10.62 -22.03 -16.08
CA THR A 425 9.96 -23.32 -15.86
C THR A 425 10.39 -23.97 -14.54
N ASP A 426 11.70 -23.99 -14.27
CA ASP A 426 12.28 -24.52 -13.03
C ASP A 426 11.81 -23.73 -11.81
N TYR A 427 11.77 -22.40 -11.91
CA TYR A 427 11.26 -21.52 -10.87
C TYR A 427 9.80 -21.84 -10.53
N GLN A 428 8.94 -21.96 -11.55
CA GLN A 428 7.54 -22.32 -11.36
C GLN A 428 7.35 -23.70 -10.73
N ASN A 429 8.14 -24.68 -11.18
CA ASN A 429 8.13 -26.02 -10.61
C ASN A 429 8.58 -26.01 -9.14
N ALA A 430 9.57 -25.18 -8.79
CA ALA A 430 10.03 -25.03 -7.41
C ALA A 430 8.94 -24.42 -6.51
N LEU A 431 8.29 -23.33 -6.94
CA LEU A 431 7.17 -22.72 -6.18
C LEU A 431 6.05 -23.73 -5.90
N LYS A 432 5.64 -24.50 -6.93
CA LYS A 432 4.61 -25.54 -6.79
C LYS A 432 5.04 -26.65 -5.83
N ARG A 433 6.30 -27.11 -5.89
CA ARG A 433 6.82 -28.12 -4.97
C ARG A 433 6.86 -27.62 -3.53
N ILE A 434 7.23 -26.36 -3.31
CA ILE A 434 7.21 -25.73 -1.99
C ILE A 434 5.80 -25.77 -1.42
N GLU A 435 4.80 -25.30 -2.17
CA GLU A 435 3.41 -25.26 -1.70
C GLU A 435 2.87 -26.64 -1.33
N THR A 436 3.04 -27.64 -2.22
CA THR A 436 2.59 -29.02 -1.94
C THR A 436 3.30 -29.66 -0.73
N SER A 437 4.49 -29.17 -0.37
CA SER A 437 5.31 -29.71 0.71
C SER A 437 5.13 -28.93 2.04
N ALA A 438 4.49 -27.76 2.01
CA ALA A 438 4.29 -26.88 3.16
C ALA A 438 2.84 -26.90 3.71
N THR A 439 2.04 -27.91 3.37
CA THR A 439 0.60 -27.98 3.68
C THR A 439 0.29 -28.10 5.18
N SER A 440 1.22 -28.61 6.00
CA SER A 440 1.08 -28.71 7.46
C SER A 440 2.28 -28.10 8.20
N GLY A 441 2.14 -27.83 9.50
CA GLY A 441 3.27 -27.39 10.35
C GLY A 441 4.43 -28.39 10.37
N LYS A 442 4.14 -29.69 10.42
CA LYS A 442 5.15 -30.76 10.39
C LYS A 442 5.89 -30.83 9.06
N SER A 443 5.16 -30.78 7.94
CA SER A 443 5.79 -30.83 6.62
C SER A 443 6.59 -29.56 6.31
N ALA A 444 6.11 -28.39 6.73
CA ALA A 444 6.84 -27.12 6.69
C ALA A 444 8.13 -27.17 7.54
N PHE A 445 8.06 -27.76 8.73
CA PHE A 445 9.23 -27.96 9.58
C PHE A 445 10.27 -28.87 8.91
N GLU A 446 9.88 -30.00 8.32
CA GLU A 446 10.84 -30.93 7.69
C GLU A 446 11.52 -30.31 6.46
N ILE A 447 10.77 -29.63 5.60
CA ILE A 447 11.37 -28.96 4.42
C ILE A 447 12.27 -27.80 4.82
N ALA A 448 11.91 -27.04 5.87
CA ALA A 448 12.78 -26.01 6.43
C ALA A 448 14.05 -26.66 6.99
N ARG A 449 13.91 -27.70 7.82
CA ARG A 449 15.02 -28.44 8.43
C ARG A 449 16.01 -28.92 7.38
N GLN A 450 15.51 -29.53 6.30
CA GLN A 450 16.32 -29.93 5.16
C GLN A 450 17.04 -28.72 4.54
N THR A 451 16.31 -27.66 4.20
CA THR A 451 16.87 -26.47 3.53
C THR A 451 17.98 -25.80 4.36
N PHE A 452 17.79 -25.74 5.69
CA PHE A 452 18.75 -25.15 6.61
C PHE A 452 19.98 -26.04 6.88
N SER A 453 19.87 -27.35 6.64
CA SER A 453 20.95 -28.32 6.91
C SER A 453 21.74 -28.70 5.66
N ASP A 454 21.10 -28.69 4.49
CA ASP A 454 21.70 -29.13 3.24
C ASP A 454 22.85 -28.20 2.80
N ASP A 455 23.86 -28.80 2.17
CA ASP A 455 24.83 -28.05 1.35
C ASP A 455 24.12 -27.49 0.10
N PRO A 456 24.14 -26.16 -0.13
CA PRO A 456 23.51 -25.53 -1.30
C PRO A 456 23.95 -26.14 -2.64
N ALA A 457 25.18 -26.68 -2.75
CA ALA A 457 25.69 -27.25 -3.99
C ALA A 457 24.88 -28.50 -4.43
N VAL A 458 24.56 -29.39 -3.49
CA VAL A 458 23.95 -30.71 -3.76
C VAL A 458 22.52 -30.86 -3.22
N SER A 459 21.97 -29.83 -2.57
CA SER A 459 20.63 -29.87 -1.97
C SER A 459 19.54 -30.28 -2.95
N LYS A 460 18.64 -31.14 -2.46
CA LYS A 460 17.39 -31.53 -3.13
C LYS A 460 16.19 -30.69 -2.68
N SER A 461 16.39 -29.75 -1.75
CA SER A 461 15.31 -28.87 -1.30
C SER A 461 14.76 -28.05 -2.48
N PRO A 462 13.43 -27.93 -2.61
CA PRO A 462 12.84 -27.08 -3.64
C PRO A 462 13.14 -25.59 -3.40
N PHE A 463 13.53 -25.17 -2.18
CA PHE A 463 13.99 -23.81 -1.92
C PHE A 463 15.35 -23.50 -2.55
N HIS A 464 16.33 -24.40 -2.42
CA HIS A 464 17.63 -24.25 -3.09
C HIS A 464 17.48 -24.31 -4.62
N ALA A 465 16.62 -25.19 -5.13
CA ALA A 465 16.30 -25.25 -6.55
C ALA A 465 15.63 -23.96 -7.06
N GLY A 466 14.65 -23.43 -6.32
CA GLY A 466 13.96 -22.19 -6.64
C GLY A 466 14.92 -20.99 -6.62
N TYR A 467 15.77 -20.89 -5.61
CA TYR A 467 16.76 -19.81 -5.49
C TYR A 467 17.75 -19.81 -6.68
N LYS A 468 18.28 -20.98 -7.06
CA LYS A 468 19.13 -21.13 -8.25
C LYS A 468 18.39 -20.77 -9.55
N ALA A 469 17.09 -21.08 -9.65
CA ALA A 469 16.27 -20.71 -10.80
C ALA A 469 16.03 -19.19 -10.87
N ILE A 470 15.77 -18.54 -9.74
CA ILE A 470 15.64 -17.08 -9.63
C ILE A 470 16.95 -16.39 -10.04
N ASP A 471 18.09 -16.88 -9.58
CA ASP A 471 19.41 -16.31 -9.92
C ASP A 471 19.70 -16.40 -11.43
N ARG A 472 19.41 -17.56 -12.05
CA ARG A 472 19.49 -17.72 -13.51
C ARG A 472 18.52 -16.79 -14.26
N LEU A 473 17.30 -16.61 -13.75
CA LEU A 473 16.33 -15.67 -14.31
C LEU A 473 16.83 -14.24 -14.24
N LYS A 474 17.29 -13.78 -13.06
CA LYS A 474 17.80 -12.42 -12.85
C LYS A 474 18.95 -12.11 -13.80
N ARG A 475 19.93 -13.01 -13.93
CA ARG A 475 21.02 -12.88 -14.92
C ARG A 475 20.50 -12.83 -16.36
N GLY A 476 19.58 -13.74 -16.70
CA GLY A 476 18.98 -13.80 -18.03
C GLY A 476 18.22 -12.52 -18.41
N ILE A 477 17.46 -11.95 -17.48
CA ILE A 477 16.72 -10.70 -17.69
C ILE A 477 17.65 -9.48 -17.76
N GLY A 478 18.68 -9.44 -16.91
CA GLY A 478 19.68 -8.36 -16.90
C GLY A 478 20.48 -8.23 -18.19
N GLY A 479 20.62 -9.32 -18.97
CA GLY A 479 21.21 -9.27 -20.31
C GLY A 479 22.70 -8.95 -20.34
N GLY A 480 23.45 -9.35 -19.32
CA GLY A 480 24.86 -9.01 -19.14
C GLY A 480 25.10 -7.86 -18.17
N ASN A 481 24.07 -7.07 -17.84
CA ASN A 481 24.06 -6.12 -16.73
C ASN A 481 23.33 -6.71 -15.52
N ASP A 482 23.46 -6.05 -14.37
CA ASP A 482 22.63 -6.38 -13.20
C ASP A 482 21.14 -6.12 -13.49
N VAL A 483 20.30 -6.99 -12.94
CA VAL A 483 18.85 -6.78 -12.96
C VAL A 483 18.51 -5.58 -12.08
N ASP A 484 17.60 -4.73 -12.54
CA ASP A 484 17.10 -3.60 -11.77
C ASP A 484 16.45 -4.10 -10.47
N ALA A 485 16.71 -3.43 -9.35
CA ALA A 485 16.26 -3.88 -8.03
C ALA A 485 14.74 -4.08 -7.95
N THR A 486 13.96 -3.18 -8.56
CA THR A 486 12.49 -3.29 -8.61
C THR A 486 12.09 -4.59 -9.30
N VAL A 487 12.71 -4.90 -10.42
CA VAL A 487 12.45 -6.12 -11.20
C VAL A 487 12.92 -7.36 -10.45
N ALA A 488 14.08 -7.30 -9.80
CA ALA A 488 14.63 -8.37 -9.00
C ALA A 488 13.68 -8.77 -7.87
N HIS A 489 13.10 -7.78 -7.17
CA HIS A 489 12.10 -7.98 -6.10
C HIS A 489 10.79 -8.53 -6.65
N LEU A 490 10.30 -8.05 -7.79
CA LEU A 490 9.09 -8.59 -8.40
C LEU A 490 9.25 -10.05 -8.84
N ILE A 491 10.45 -10.45 -9.29
CA ILE A 491 10.75 -11.84 -9.67
C ILE A 491 10.83 -12.74 -8.43
N SER A 492 11.53 -12.33 -7.36
CA SER A 492 11.72 -13.16 -6.16
C SER A 492 10.54 -13.12 -5.19
N GLY A 493 9.67 -12.12 -5.27
CA GLY A 493 8.58 -11.89 -4.33
C GLY A 493 7.72 -13.11 -3.95
N PRO A 494 7.24 -13.92 -4.91
CA PRO A 494 6.50 -15.15 -4.58
C PRO A 494 7.32 -16.17 -3.77
N PHE A 495 8.60 -16.33 -4.10
CA PHE A 495 9.53 -17.19 -3.36
C PHE A 495 9.80 -16.65 -1.96
N ASP A 496 10.09 -15.36 -1.85
CA ASP A 496 10.39 -14.70 -0.57
C ASP A 496 9.19 -14.83 0.39
N PHE A 497 7.97 -14.65 -0.12
CA PHE A 497 6.74 -14.88 0.64
C PHE A 497 6.61 -16.34 1.11
N LEU A 498 6.77 -17.32 0.21
CA LEU A 498 6.67 -18.73 0.58
C LEU A 498 7.74 -19.15 1.58
N TRP A 499 8.95 -18.58 1.49
CA TRP A 499 10.02 -18.86 2.43
C TRP A 499 9.70 -18.31 3.82
N LEU A 500 9.21 -17.08 3.90
CA LEU A 500 8.71 -16.49 5.14
C LEU A 500 7.56 -17.32 5.74
N PHE A 501 6.60 -17.72 4.90
CA PHE A 501 5.47 -18.56 5.32
C PHE A 501 5.93 -19.89 5.95
N VAL A 502 6.86 -20.58 5.29
CA VAL A 502 7.45 -21.83 5.82
C VAL A 502 8.24 -21.59 7.11
N CYS A 503 9.03 -20.51 7.18
CA CYS A 503 9.77 -20.16 8.40
C CYS A 503 8.83 -19.87 9.57
N ASN A 504 7.72 -19.16 9.34
CA ASN A 504 6.72 -18.87 10.35
C ASN A 504 6.02 -20.16 10.84
N ARG A 505 5.60 -21.04 9.93
CA ARG A 505 5.03 -22.35 10.31
C ARG A 505 6.03 -23.21 11.08
N THR A 506 7.31 -23.15 10.72
CA THR A 506 8.39 -23.84 11.43
C THR A 506 8.57 -23.30 12.84
N ALA A 507 8.49 -21.98 13.04
CA ALA A 507 8.54 -21.38 14.38
C ALA A 507 7.36 -21.85 15.26
N VAL A 508 6.14 -21.92 14.71
CA VAL A 508 4.96 -22.46 15.42
C VAL A 508 5.13 -23.94 15.76
N GLN A 509 5.73 -24.73 14.86
CA GLN A 509 6.02 -26.14 15.14
C GLN A 509 7.06 -26.28 16.27
N LEU A 510 8.11 -25.45 16.26
CA LEU A 510 9.12 -25.42 17.32
C LEU A 510 8.50 -25.03 18.67
N GLU A 511 7.59 -24.06 18.69
CA GLU A 511 6.80 -23.67 19.88
C GLU A 511 6.02 -24.85 20.46
N SER A 512 5.30 -25.59 19.60
CA SER A 512 4.55 -26.79 20.01
C SER A 512 5.48 -27.83 20.62
N GLN A 513 6.64 -28.09 19.99
CA GLN A 513 7.62 -29.04 20.52
C GLN A 513 8.27 -28.56 21.82
N TRP A 514 8.44 -27.25 22.02
CA TRP A 514 8.94 -26.71 23.29
C TRP A 514 7.95 -26.94 24.42
N SER A 515 6.67 -26.68 24.15
CA SER A 515 5.58 -26.93 25.11
C SER A 515 5.53 -28.41 25.51
N GLU A 516 5.56 -29.32 24.53
CA GLU A 516 5.47 -30.76 24.77
C GLU A 516 6.72 -31.35 25.44
N GLN A 517 7.92 -30.98 24.95
CA GLN A 517 9.17 -31.68 25.32
C GLN A 517 9.92 -31.02 26.47
N VAL A 518 9.62 -29.75 26.80
CA VAL A 518 10.34 -28.99 27.84
C VAL A 518 9.41 -28.45 28.91
N LEU A 519 8.29 -27.79 28.54
CA LEU A 519 7.37 -27.23 29.54
C LEU A 519 6.57 -28.32 30.26
N ALA A 520 5.96 -29.25 29.52
CA ALA A 520 5.10 -30.27 30.12
C ALA A 520 5.85 -31.16 31.14
N PRO A 521 7.08 -31.64 30.88
CA PRO A 521 7.82 -32.45 31.85
C PRO A 521 8.31 -31.67 33.08
N THR A 522 8.29 -30.32 33.04
CA THR A 522 8.73 -29.48 34.16
C THR A 522 7.57 -28.91 34.98
N MET A 523 6.32 -29.18 34.59
CA MET A 523 5.15 -28.78 35.36
C MET A 523 5.18 -29.38 36.77
N GLY A 524 4.97 -28.53 37.78
CA GLY A 524 4.96 -28.93 39.19
C GLY A 524 6.32 -28.97 39.88
N MET A 525 7.43 -28.77 39.16
CA MET A 525 8.77 -28.68 39.78
C MET A 525 9.00 -27.30 40.41
N ASN A 526 9.74 -27.26 41.53
CA ASN A 526 10.22 -25.99 42.09
C ASN A 526 11.49 -25.50 41.36
N SER A 527 11.83 -24.22 41.50
CA SER A 527 12.94 -23.60 40.76
C SER A 527 14.31 -24.23 41.05
N GLN A 528 14.52 -24.82 42.23
CA GLN A 528 15.79 -25.46 42.60
C GLN A 528 15.98 -26.83 41.90
N GLN A 529 14.89 -27.59 41.72
CA GLN A 529 14.89 -28.88 41.02
C GLN A 529 14.87 -28.71 39.50
N MET A 530 14.16 -27.69 39.02
CA MET A 530 13.91 -27.48 37.59
C MET A 530 15.19 -27.13 36.81
N MET A 531 16.05 -26.25 37.34
CA MET A 531 17.20 -25.74 36.59
C MET A 531 18.25 -26.81 36.25
N PRO A 532 18.68 -27.69 37.18
CA PRO A 532 19.56 -28.81 36.85
C PRO A 532 18.94 -29.77 35.81
N PHE A 533 17.63 -30.01 35.88
CA PHE A 533 16.91 -30.88 34.96
C PHE A 533 16.77 -30.27 33.54
N LEU A 534 16.71 -28.95 33.45
CA LEU A 534 16.63 -28.22 32.18
C LEU A 534 17.99 -28.06 31.49
N VAL A 535 19.00 -27.57 32.21
CA VAL A 535 20.27 -27.09 31.64
C VAL A 535 21.51 -27.87 32.10
N GLY A 536 21.34 -28.97 32.84
CA GLY A 536 22.42 -29.92 33.14
C GLY A 536 22.97 -30.61 31.88
N PRO A 537 24.04 -31.43 32.00
CA PRO A 537 24.67 -32.10 30.86
C PRO A 537 23.69 -32.88 29.95
N ASP A 538 22.71 -33.55 30.55
CA ASP A 538 21.63 -34.29 29.85
C ASP A 538 20.28 -33.57 29.91
N GLY A 539 20.29 -32.25 30.11
CA GLY A 539 19.09 -31.46 30.33
C GLY A 539 18.15 -31.41 29.12
N LEU A 540 16.85 -31.30 29.40
CA LEU A 540 15.79 -31.30 28.38
C LEU A 540 15.99 -30.21 27.32
N VAL A 541 16.55 -29.07 27.70
CA VAL A 541 16.80 -27.93 26.79
C VAL A 541 17.81 -28.31 25.72
N TRP A 542 18.88 -29.00 26.09
CA TRP A 542 19.92 -29.41 25.14
C TRP A 542 19.47 -30.56 24.26
N LYS A 543 18.63 -31.46 24.79
CA LYS A 543 17.94 -32.46 23.98
C LYS A 543 17.04 -31.79 22.94
N TYR A 544 16.18 -30.86 23.35
CA TYR A 544 15.33 -30.09 22.45
C TYR A 544 16.13 -29.34 21.38
N VAL A 545 17.21 -28.67 21.78
CA VAL A 545 18.07 -27.96 20.83
C VAL A 545 18.68 -28.93 19.81
N ARG A 546 19.23 -30.08 20.24
CA ARG A 546 19.83 -31.06 19.32
C ARG A 546 18.81 -31.68 18.36
N GLU A 547 17.63 -32.04 18.86
CA GLU A 547 16.64 -32.79 18.08
C GLU A 547 15.82 -31.90 17.14
N TYR A 548 15.50 -30.68 17.56
CA TYR A 548 14.56 -29.81 16.84
C TYR A 548 15.18 -28.50 16.36
N ALA A 549 15.86 -27.75 17.24
CA ALA A 549 16.22 -26.36 16.95
C ALA A 549 17.57 -26.18 16.25
N ALA A 550 18.50 -27.14 16.36
CA ALA A 550 19.90 -27.01 15.92
C ALA A 550 20.05 -26.55 14.46
N PRO A 551 19.26 -27.05 13.49
CA PRO A 551 19.34 -26.60 12.10
C PRO A 551 19.10 -25.09 11.91
N PHE A 552 18.35 -24.47 12.82
CA PHE A 552 17.92 -23.06 12.74
C PHE A 552 18.76 -22.12 13.61
N LEU A 553 19.77 -22.65 14.30
CA LEU A 553 20.59 -21.91 15.25
C LEU A 553 22.06 -21.90 14.81
N ASN A 554 22.69 -20.75 14.93
CA ASN A 554 24.14 -20.65 14.91
C ASN A 554 24.65 -20.36 16.33
N ARG A 555 25.93 -20.64 16.57
CA ARG A 555 26.62 -20.33 17.82
C ARG A 555 27.98 -19.74 17.54
N ASN A 556 28.30 -18.61 18.18
CA ASN A 556 29.66 -18.07 18.20
C ASN A 556 30.03 -17.54 19.59
N GLU A 557 31.30 -17.23 19.81
CA GLU A 557 31.83 -16.83 21.14
C GLU A 557 31.26 -15.49 21.64
N LYS A 558 30.97 -14.54 20.74
CA LYS A 558 30.53 -13.17 21.10
C LYS A 558 29.03 -13.07 21.36
N ALA A 559 28.21 -13.67 20.51
CA ALA A 559 26.75 -13.58 20.53
C ALA A 559 26.08 -14.77 21.22
N GLY A 560 26.81 -15.87 21.46
CA GLY A 560 26.21 -17.13 21.89
C GLY A 560 25.35 -17.73 20.77
N TYR A 561 24.20 -18.30 21.12
CA TYR A 561 23.15 -18.75 20.20
C TYR A 561 22.41 -17.57 19.57
N TYR A 562 22.24 -17.63 18.25
CA TYR A 562 21.50 -16.66 17.44
C TYR A 562 20.82 -17.35 16.24
N PRO A 563 19.82 -16.72 15.59
CA PRO A 563 19.13 -17.32 14.45
C PRO A 563 20.10 -17.54 13.28
N LYS A 564 20.03 -18.71 12.64
CA LYS A 564 20.72 -18.98 11.38
C LYS A 564 19.91 -18.36 10.23
N GLU A 565 20.61 -17.76 9.27
CA GLU A 565 20.03 -17.23 8.03
C GLU A 565 20.40 -18.11 6.85
N VAL A 566 19.41 -18.49 6.05
CA VAL A 566 19.57 -19.29 4.83
C VAL A 566 18.64 -18.73 3.77
N LEU A 567 19.18 -18.44 2.59
CA LEU A 567 18.45 -17.86 1.45
C LEU A 567 17.69 -16.56 1.83
N GLY A 568 18.28 -15.72 2.68
CA GLY A 568 17.68 -14.46 3.15
C GLY A 568 16.57 -14.61 4.20
N GLY A 569 16.24 -15.84 4.62
CA GLY A 569 15.20 -16.11 5.62
C GLY A 569 15.76 -16.74 6.89
N THR A 570 15.01 -16.56 7.98
CA THR A 570 15.34 -17.04 9.32
C THR A 570 14.09 -17.55 10.01
N VAL A 571 14.22 -18.61 10.81
CA VAL A 571 13.17 -19.02 11.74
C VAL A 571 13.28 -18.15 13.00
N MET A 572 12.45 -17.12 13.07
CA MET A 572 12.51 -16.11 14.12
C MET A 572 11.89 -16.64 15.42
N LEU A 573 12.73 -16.93 16.41
CA LEU A 573 12.30 -17.25 17.77
C LEU A 573 12.35 -16.01 18.69
N GLY A 574 11.71 -16.11 19.85
CA GLY A 574 11.62 -15.05 20.85
C GLY A 574 12.98 -14.73 21.49
N LYS A 575 13.20 -13.45 21.82
CA LYS A 575 14.44 -13.01 22.50
C LYS A 575 14.67 -13.71 23.86
N SER A 576 13.58 -14.05 24.55
CA SER A 576 13.59 -14.81 25.81
C SER A 576 14.29 -16.16 25.65
N PHE A 577 14.01 -16.86 24.55
CA PHE A 577 14.60 -18.16 24.24
C PHE A 577 16.12 -18.07 24.05
N TYR A 578 16.60 -17.18 23.17
CA TYR A 578 18.05 -17.01 22.96
C TYR A 578 18.78 -16.59 24.24
N ASN A 579 18.20 -15.66 25.01
CA ASN A 579 18.75 -15.25 26.30
C ASN A 579 18.84 -16.41 27.30
N PHE A 580 17.83 -17.27 27.32
CA PHE A 580 17.80 -18.46 28.16
C PHE A 580 18.88 -19.47 27.74
N LEU A 581 18.99 -19.80 26.45
CA LEU A 581 20.04 -20.67 25.92
C LEU A 581 21.44 -20.16 26.26
N ASN A 582 21.68 -18.86 26.09
CA ASN A 582 22.98 -18.25 26.33
C ASN A 582 23.38 -18.26 27.80
N LYS A 583 22.44 -17.98 28.71
CA LYS A 583 22.67 -18.10 30.15
C LYS A 583 22.88 -19.57 30.56
N GLY A 584 22.11 -20.49 30.00
CA GLY A 584 22.26 -21.93 30.26
C GLY A 584 23.63 -22.46 29.82
N ALA A 585 24.07 -22.11 28.61
CA ALA A 585 25.36 -22.54 28.06
C ALA A 585 26.54 -22.02 28.87
N ARG A 586 26.46 -20.77 29.32
CA ARG A 586 27.46 -20.15 30.21
C ARG A 586 27.51 -20.84 31.57
N ALA A 587 26.36 -21.07 32.20
CA ALA A 587 26.28 -21.81 33.45
C ALA A 587 26.83 -23.24 33.33
N GLN A 588 26.58 -23.93 32.22
CA GLN A 588 27.14 -25.27 31.96
C GLN A 588 28.66 -25.23 31.77
N ALA A 589 29.19 -24.25 31.02
CA ALA A 589 30.63 -24.07 30.84
C ALA A 589 31.32 -23.75 32.17
N THR A 590 30.74 -22.86 32.97
CA THR A 590 31.26 -22.51 34.30
C THR A 590 31.28 -23.71 35.24
N LYS A 591 30.25 -24.58 35.22
CA LYS A 591 30.26 -25.85 35.98
C LYS A 591 31.35 -26.82 35.52
N GLN A 592 31.67 -26.87 34.23
CA GLN A 592 32.75 -27.73 33.72
C GLN A 592 34.15 -27.27 34.12
N VAL A 593 34.33 -25.96 34.36
CA VAL A 593 35.61 -25.35 34.77
C VAL A 593 35.67 -25.12 36.29
N GLN A 594 34.58 -25.41 37.02
CA GLN A 594 34.49 -25.23 38.46
C GLN A 594 35.46 -26.17 39.17
N GLN A 595 36.46 -25.60 39.84
CA GLN A 595 37.38 -26.31 40.72
C GLN A 595 36.74 -26.53 42.09
N ASN A 596 37.14 -27.59 42.80
CA ASN A 596 36.63 -27.88 44.15
C ASN A 596 37.19 -26.89 45.19
N ASN A 597 38.40 -26.37 44.96
CA ASN A 597 39.10 -25.44 45.84
C ASN A 597 39.74 -24.31 45.03
N TYR A 598 39.72 -23.10 45.58
CA TYR A 598 40.30 -21.91 44.99
C TYR A 598 41.22 -21.22 46.00
N ASN A 599 42.35 -20.73 45.51
CA ASN A 599 43.31 -20.00 46.33
C ASN A 599 43.28 -18.53 45.92
N VAL A 600 42.91 -17.65 46.85
CA VAL A 600 42.90 -16.20 46.63
C VAL A 600 43.83 -15.55 47.64
N GLU A 601 44.92 -14.97 47.17
CA GLU A 601 45.78 -14.15 48.02
C GLU A 601 45.15 -12.76 48.18
N ILE A 602 45.00 -12.35 49.44
CA ILE A 602 44.41 -11.06 49.81
C ILE A 602 45.45 -10.25 50.57
N ASN A 603 45.86 -9.13 49.97
CA ASN A 603 46.75 -8.16 50.58
C ASN A 603 45.92 -7.04 51.21
N GLY A 604 46.04 -6.88 52.53
CA GLY A 604 45.43 -5.78 53.27
C GLY A 604 46.12 -4.45 52.95
N LEU A 605 45.32 -3.42 52.65
CA LEU A 605 45.79 -2.05 52.48
C LEU A 605 45.25 -1.16 53.61
N PRO A 606 45.89 -0.01 53.91
CA PRO A 606 45.42 0.90 54.95
C PRO A 606 43.95 1.33 54.74
N THR A 607 43.18 1.29 55.81
CA THR A 607 41.78 1.70 55.86
C THR A 607 41.68 3.10 56.44
N ALA A 608 40.89 3.97 55.80
CA ALA A 608 40.79 5.37 56.20
C ALA A 608 39.33 5.86 56.20
N ALA A 609 38.96 6.66 57.20
CA ALA A 609 37.72 7.42 57.21
C ALA A 609 37.87 8.72 56.40
N ASN A 610 36.78 9.48 56.26
CA ASN A 610 36.84 10.84 55.69
C ASN A 610 37.79 11.76 56.48
N PRO A 611 38.38 12.80 55.84
CA PRO A 611 39.37 13.67 56.47
C PRO A 611 38.91 14.35 57.77
N ASP A 612 37.64 14.73 57.85
CA ASP A 612 37.07 15.42 59.02
C ASP A 612 36.77 14.51 60.22
N ALA A 613 37.07 13.20 60.11
CA ALA A 613 36.81 12.24 61.18
C ALA A 613 37.72 12.48 62.38
N SER A 614 37.13 12.50 63.58
CA SER A 614 37.86 12.70 64.85
C SER A 614 38.77 11.51 65.19
N LEU A 615 38.46 10.31 64.67
CA LEU A 615 39.27 9.10 64.83
C LEU A 615 39.34 8.35 63.49
N GLN A 616 40.51 7.79 63.20
CA GLN A 616 40.72 6.92 62.05
C GLN A 616 40.54 5.45 62.44
N PRO A 617 40.07 4.58 61.53
CA PRO A 617 40.08 3.13 61.73
C PRO A 617 41.51 2.65 61.97
N HIS A 618 41.72 1.86 63.00
CA HIS A 618 43.03 1.32 63.36
C HIS A 618 43.25 -0.10 62.84
N GLY A 619 42.18 -0.79 62.44
CA GLY A 619 42.29 -2.10 61.82
C GLY A 619 41.06 -2.55 61.06
N THR A 620 41.25 -3.55 60.21
CA THR A 620 40.18 -4.35 59.62
C THR A 620 40.44 -5.84 59.84
N ARG A 621 39.38 -6.59 60.14
CA ARG A 621 39.42 -8.04 60.30
C ARG A 621 38.52 -8.67 59.25
N LEU A 622 39.12 -9.34 58.26
CA LEU A 622 38.40 -10.11 57.24
C LEU A 622 38.40 -11.58 57.65
N GLU A 623 37.22 -12.17 57.73
CA GLU A 623 37.03 -13.56 58.13
C GLU A 623 36.19 -14.30 57.10
N LEU A 624 36.67 -15.48 56.68
CA LEU A 624 35.95 -16.42 55.84
C LEU A 624 35.66 -17.68 56.66
N GLN A 625 34.40 -18.03 56.81
CA GLN A 625 33.97 -19.24 57.52
C GLN A 625 33.98 -20.44 56.57
N CYS A 626 34.70 -21.51 56.94
CA CYS A 626 34.77 -22.78 56.21
C CYS A 626 34.57 -23.97 57.15
N GLY A 627 33.32 -24.44 57.24
CA GLY A 627 32.91 -25.52 58.15
C GLY A 627 33.19 -25.14 59.62
N PRO A 628 33.92 -25.98 60.39
CA PRO A 628 34.28 -25.67 61.78
C PRO A 628 35.45 -24.69 61.91
N THR A 629 36.07 -24.26 60.80
CA THR A 629 37.29 -23.43 60.81
C THR A 629 37.06 -22.08 60.17
N ALA A 630 37.71 -21.04 60.69
CA ALA A 630 37.68 -19.69 60.14
C ALA A 630 39.07 -19.27 59.63
N GLN A 631 39.11 -18.70 58.44
CA GLN A 631 40.32 -18.08 57.89
C GLN A 631 40.25 -16.57 58.10
N VAL A 632 41.19 -16.04 58.87
CA VAL A 632 41.17 -14.63 59.28
C VAL A 632 42.40 -13.87 58.78
N LEU A 633 42.19 -12.68 58.22
CA LEU A 633 43.22 -11.68 57.93
C LEU A 633 42.96 -10.45 58.81
N GLN A 634 43.85 -10.20 59.77
CA GLN A 634 43.85 -8.98 60.58
C GLN A 634 44.82 -7.98 59.94
N ASN A 635 44.33 -6.80 59.60
CA ASN A 635 45.09 -5.72 58.99
C ASN A 635 45.02 -4.48 59.87
N ASN A 636 46.07 -4.21 60.64
CA ASN A 636 46.18 -3.04 61.52
C ASN A 636 46.83 -1.82 60.80
N ASN A 637 46.51 -1.64 59.52
CA ASN A 637 47.10 -0.63 58.62
C ASN A 637 48.60 -0.81 58.31
N TYR A 638 49.10 -2.04 58.38
CA TYR A 638 50.46 -2.42 57.94
C TYR A 638 50.36 -3.44 56.80
N PRO A 639 51.40 -3.55 55.92
CA PRO A 639 51.41 -4.56 54.87
C PRO A 639 51.21 -5.97 55.45
N VAL A 640 50.12 -6.62 55.04
CA VAL A 640 49.77 -7.97 55.45
C VAL A 640 49.18 -8.72 54.26
N SER A 641 49.55 -9.98 54.09
CA SER A 641 49.02 -10.87 53.06
C SER A 641 48.58 -12.18 53.69
N LYS A 642 47.48 -12.76 53.16
CA LYS A 642 47.08 -14.13 53.47
C LYS A 642 46.40 -14.76 52.26
N THR A 643 46.73 -16.01 52.01
CA THR A 643 46.00 -16.85 51.05
C THR A 643 44.76 -17.43 51.72
N PHE A 644 43.60 -17.14 51.16
CA PHE A 644 42.32 -17.73 51.52
C PHE A 644 42.02 -18.91 50.60
N TYR A 645 41.70 -20.04 51.21
CA TYR A 645 41.29 -21.28 50.54
C TYR A 645 39.76 -21.35 50.56
N TRP A 646 39.12 -21.11 49.42
CA TRP A 646 37.67 -21.12 49.32
C TRP A 646 37.16 -22.35 48.56
N SER A 647 36.10 -22.95 49.07
CA SER A 647 35.31 -23.96 48.37
C SER A 647 33.82 -23.64 48.55
N PRO A 648 33.01 -23.72 47.47
CA PRO A 648 31.57 -23.48 47.57
C PRO A 648 30.83 -24.51 48.44
N GLU A 649 31.43 -25.68 48.69
CA GLU A 649 30.81 -26.76 49.50
C GLU A 649 31.09 -26.60 50.99
N THR A 650 32.29 -26.15 51.35
CA THR A 650 32.73 -26.09 52.76
C THR A 650 32.70 -24.68 53.33
N CYS A 651 32.75 -23.64 52.50
CA CYS A 651 32.77 -22.25 52.94
C CYS A 651 31.40 -21.57 52.84
N SER A 652 31.05 -20.84 53.89
CA SER A 652 29.80 -20.09 54.01
C SER A 652 30.11 -18.60 54.04
N ASP A 653 30.06 -17.98 55.21
CA ASP A 653 29.95 -16.54 55.38
C ASP A 653 31.29 -15.81 55.30
N VAL A 654 31.23 -14.54 54.89
CA VAL A 654 32.35 -13.59 54.99
C VAL A 654 31.96 -12.45 55.90
N ILE A 655 32.80 -12.18 56.89
CA ILE A 655 32.62 -11.11 57.87
C ILE A 655 33.79 -10.15 57.74
N LEU A 656 33.48 -8.90 57.41
CA LEU A 656 34.44 -7.80 57.43
C LEU A 656 34.12 -6.89 58.62
N ASN A 657 35.03 -6.82 59.59
CA ASN A 657 34.96 -5.89 60.69
C ASN A 657 35.93 -4.72 60.47
N ILE A 658 35.48 -3.51 60.77
CA ILE A 658 36.28 -2.29 60.74
C ILE A 658 36.35 -1.75 62.17
N GLU A 659 37.56 -1.58 62.69
CA GLU A 659 37.82 -1.29 64.10
C GLU A 659 38.24 0.18 64.28
N ILE A 660 37.53 0.91 65.15
CA ILE A 660 37.74 2.34 65.43
C ILE A 660 37.68 2.53 66.94
N SER A 661 38.83 2.57 67.62
CA SER A 661 38.89 2.55 69.10
C SER A 661 38.08 1.35 69.65
N ASP A 662 37.03 1.60 70.42
CA ASP A 662 36.10 0.65 71.02
C ASP A 662 34.90 0.30 70.11
N LEU A 663 34.76 0.99 68.97
CA LEU A 663 33.69 0.78 67.99
C LEU A 663 34.10 -0.23 66.92
N VAL A 664 33.23 -1.20 66.63
CA VAL A 664 33.42 -2.19 65.55
C VAL A 664 32.24 -2.15 64.58
N LEU A 665 32.51 -1.82 63.31
CA LEU A 665 31.52 -1.86 62.24
C LEU A 665 31.62 -3.19 61.50
N SER A 666 30.52 -3.96 61.45
CA SER A 666 30.53 -5.30 60.83
C SER A 666 29.71 -5.33 59.55
N ARG A 667 30.32 -5.79 58.45
CA ARG A 667 29.66 -6.10 57.18
C ARG A 667 29.70 -7.61 56.95
N ARG A 668 28.53 -8.23 56.80
CA ARG A 668 28.38 -9.67 56.59
C ARG A 668 27.86 -9.98 55.19
N TYR A 669 28.53 -10.91 54.51
CA TYR A 669 28.06 -11.58 53.30
C TYR A 669 27.70 -13.01 53.72
N LEU A 670 26.51 -13.49 53.35
CA LEU A 670 25.96 -14.73 53.92
C LEU A 670 25.80 -15.83 52.86
N GLY A 671 25.98 -17.07 53.31
CA GLY A 671 25.77 -18.28 52.53
C GLY A 671 26.92 -18.62 51.57
N PRO A 672 26.80 -19.69 50.77
CA PRO A 672 27.89 -20.25 49.98
C PRO A 672 28.42 -19.32 48.86
N ARG A 673 27.73 -18.21 48.57
CA ARG A 673 28.18 -17.17 47.63
C ARG A 673 28.85 -15.96 48.29
N ALA A 674 29.00 -15.95 49.61
CA ALA A 674 29.48 -14.79 50.35
C ALA A 674 30.87 -14.32 49.90
N PHE A 675 31.80 -15.26 49.69
CA PHE A 675 33.17 -14.94 49.27
C PHE A 675 33.27 -14.41 47.84
N PRO A 676 32.64 -15.05 46.84
CA PRO A 676 32.52 -14.44 45.52
C PRO A 676 31.80 -13.08 45.50
N ASP A 677 30.74 -12.90 46.30
CA ASP A 677 30.01 -11.63 46.38
C ASP A 677 30.87 -10.52 47.03
N PHE A 678 31.66 -10.85 48.05
CA PHE A 678 32.68 -9.97 48.62
C PHE A 678 33.72 -9.55 47.57
N LEU A 679 34.30 -10.50 46.83
CA LEU A 679 35.28 -10.20 45.78
C LEU A 679 34.69 -9.30 44.68
N ARG A 680 33.40 -9.47 44.36
CA ARG A 680 32.68 -8.61 43.41
C ARG A 680 32.46 -7.21 43.95
N ASP A 681 32.10 -7.06 45.24
CA ASP A 681 31.92 -5.76 45.89
C ASP A 681 33.23 -4.96 45.94
N PHE A 682 34.37 -5.64 45.96
CA PHE A 682 35.71 -5.07 45.88
C PHE A 682 36.38 -5.18 44.49
N ARG A 683 35.62 -5.33 43.40
CA ARG A 683 36.19 -5.53 42.04
C ARG A 683 37.20 -4.46 41.61
N GLY A 684 37.10 -3.24 42.13
CA GLY A 684 38.06 -2.15 41.92
C GLY A 684 39.23 -2.08 42.92
N GLY A 685 39.44 -3.12 43.73
CA GLY A 685 40.42 -3.17 44.83
C GLY A 685 40.06 -2.30 46.05
N ARG A 686 38.87 -1.69 46.06
CA ARG A 686 38.40 -0.82 47.14
C ARG A 686 36.88 -0.78 47.23
N ARG A 687 36.37 -0.59 48.44
CA ARG A 687 34.96 -0.31 48.73
C ARG A 687 34.87 0.88 49.69
N VAL A 688 33.90 1.77 49.42
CA VAL A 688 33.59 2.91 50.29
C VAL A 688 32.28 2.61 51.02
N PHE A 689 32.36 2.41 52.32
CA PHE A 689 31.20 2.20 53.18
C PHE A 689 30.73 3.54 53.74
N HIS A 690 29.46 3.87 53.57
CA HIS A 690 28.85 5.08 54.13
C HIS A 690 28.21 4.80 55.49
N ALA A 691 28.11 5.81 56.36
CA ALA A 691 27.53 5.66 57.69
C ALA A 691 26.12 5.03 57.70
N ARG A 692 25.31 5.28 56.65
CA ARG A 692 23.98 4.68 56.46
C ARG A 692 23.97 3.15 56.33
N GLU A 693 25.12 2.55 56.02
CA GLU A 693 25.28 1.09 55.90
C GLU A 693 25.47 0.42 57.28
N PHE A 694 25.63 1.21 58.34
CA PHE A 694 25.80 0.78 59.74
C PHE A 694 24.76 1.46 60.65
N PRO A 695 23.46 1.12 60.52
CA PRO A 695 22.40 1.81 61.23
C PRO A 695 22.47 1.64 62.76
N GLY A 696 23.05 0.54 63.26
CA GLY A 696 23.22 0.28 64.70
C GLY A 696 24.21 1.23 65.37
N GLU A 697 25.22 1.68 64.62
CA GLU A 697 26.34 2.48 65.10
C GLU A 697 26.23 3.97 64.71
N LYS A 698 25.08 4.37 64.16
CA LYS A 698 24.83 5.72 63.60
C LYS A 698 25.24 6.85 64.55
N ASN A 699 24.79 6.82 65.80
CA ASN A 699 25.06 7.88 66.79
C ASN A 699 26.57 7.99 67.12
N SER A 700 27.27 6.86 67.14
CA SER A 700 28.72 6.82 67.37
C SER A 700 29.49 7.37 66.16
N LEU A 701 29.07 7.02 64.94
CA LEU A 701 29.67 7.53 63.71
C LEU A 701 29.45 9.04 63.53
N GLU A 702 28.27 9.56 63.88
CA GLU A 702 27.98 11.00 63.88
C GLU A 702 28.86 11.76 64.88
N ARG A 703 29.01 11.24 66.11
CA ARG A 703 29.88 11.83 67.14
C ARG A 703 31.36 11.88 66.69
N LEU A 704 31.81 10.85 65.99
CA LEU A 704 33.17 10.76 65.45
C LEU A 704 33.34 11.51 64.12
N LYS A 705 32.29 12.17 63.60
CA LYS A 705 32.27 12.87 62.31
C LYS A 705 32.63 11.96 61.12
N ILE A 706 32.33 10.66 61.23
CA ILE A 706 32.60 9.67 60.18
C ILE A 706 31.40 9.60 59.22
N LYS A 707 31.59 10.08 57.99
CA LYS A 707 30.62 10.05 56.89
C LYS A 707 30.80 8.83 55.98
N PHE A 708 32.06 8.43 55.76
CA PHE A 708 32.41 7.24 54.98
C PHE A 708 33.75 6.67 55.44
N ILE A 709 33.95 5.38 55.16
CA ILE A 709 35.20 4.65 55.37
C ILE A 709 35.58 3.94 54.09
N LYS A 710 36.82 4.11 53.65
CA LYS A 710 37.39 3.45 52.49
C LYS A 710 38.24 2.28 52.94
N VAL A 711 37.81 1.08 52.58
CA VAL A 711 38.56 -0.17 52.76
C VAL A 711 39.14 -0.59 51.41
N ALA A 712 40.40 -1.01 51.39
CA ALA A 712 41.07 -1.44 50.17
C ALA A 712 41.80 -2.77 50.37
N TYR A 713 41.78 -3.58 49.32
CA TYR A 713 42.47 -4.86 49.23
C TYR A 713 43.07 -5.01 47.84
N HIS A 714 44.20 -5.69 47.74
CA HIS A 714 44.71 -6.19 46.48
C HIS A 714 44.53 -7.71 46.43
N PHE A 715 43.93 -8.21 45.34
CA PHE A 715 43.59 -9.62 45.18
C PHE A 715 44.40 -10.26 44.07
N ILE A 716 44.92 -11.46 44.32
CA ILE A 716 45.60 -12.30 43.33
C ILE A 716 44.89 -13.65 43.29
N GLY A 717 44.58 -14.15 42.08
CA GLY A 717 43.87 -15.43 41.91
C GLY A 717 42.35 -15.37 42.14
N ASN A 718 41.75 -14.19 42.29
CA ASN A 718 40.31 -14.02 42.56
C ASN A 718 39.41 -14.21 41.33
N MET A 719 39.93 -14.05 40.11
CA MET A 719 39.12 -14.06 38.88
C MET A 719 38.33 -15.37 38.68
N PRO A 720 38.92 -16.58 38.85
CA PRO A 720 38.18 -17.83 38.78
C PRO A 720 37.04 -17.91 39.81
N VAL A 721 37.23 -17.39 41.03
CA VAL A 721 36.20 -17.38 42.08
C VAL A 721 35.03 -16.48 41.70
N VAL A 722 35.30 -15.27 41.19
CA VAL A 722 34.24 -14.35 40.75
C VAL A 722 33.45 -14.91 39.56
N GLN A 723 34.08 -15.72 38.72
CA GLN A 723 33.45 -16.40 37.58
C GLN A 723 32.53 -17.55 38.00
N THR A 724 32.67 -18.11 39.21
CA THR A 724 31.75 -19.16 39.71
C THR A 724 30.30 -18.69 39.91
N VAL A 725 30.05 -17.38 39.87
CA VAL A 725 28.76 -16.76 40.21
C VAL A 725 27.97 -16.36 38.96
N GLU A 726 28.12 -17.07 37.86
CA GLU A 726 27.20 -16.88 36.73
C GLU A 726 25.80 -17.34 37.11
N ALA A 727 24.84 -16.41 37.05
CA ALA A 727 23.47 -16.71 37.38
C ALA A 727 22.88 -17.69 36.37
N MET A 728 22.39 -18.85 36.85
CA MET A 728 21.51 -19.69 36.07
C MET A 728 20.32 -18.86 35.53
N PRO A 729 19.76 -19.20 34.36
CA PRO A 729 18.54 -18.54 33.89
C PRO A 729 17.47 -18.54 35.00
N VAL A 730 16.92 -17.37 35.33
CA VAL A 730 16.01 -17.22 36.48
C VAL A 730 14.60 -17.73 36.14
N ALA A 731 14.24 -17.78 34.86
CA ALA A 731 12.92 -18.22 34.39
C ALA A 731 13.03 -18.99 33.08
N LEU A 732 12.31 -20.11 33.00
CA LEU A 732 12.07 -20.86 31.78
C LEU A 732 11.08 -20.08 30.89
N PRO A 733 11.40 -19.84 29.60
CA PRO A 733 10.46 -19.18 28.70
C PRO A 733 9.19 -20.03 28.53
N GLY A 734 8.04 -19.49 28.94
CA GLY A 734 6.73 -20.11 28.70
C GLY A 734 6.30 -20.09 27.23
N SER A 735 6.97 -19.29 26.41
CA SER A 735 6.87 -19.28 24.96
C SER A 735 8.22 -18.92 24.32
N ILE A 736 8.50 -19.51 23.17
CA ILE A 736 9.68 -19.29 22.33
C ILE A 736 9.32 -18.69 20.95
N GLY A 737 8.04 -18.50 20.64
CA GLY A 737 7.53 -17.78 19.48
C GLY A 737 7.72 -16.27 19.57
N LYS A 738 7.41 -15.57 18.48
CA LYS A 738 7.44 -14.10 18.38
C LYS A 738 6.05 -13.51 18.34
#